data_AF-A0ABD0JUZ0-F1
#
_entry.id   AF-A0ABD0JUZ0-F1
#
_cell.length_a   1.000
_cell.length_b   1.000
_cell.length_c   1.000
_cell.angle_alpha   90.00
_cell.angle_beta   90.00
_cell.angle_gamma   90.00
#
_symmetry.space_group_name_H-M   'P 1'
#
loop_
_entity.id
_entity.type
_entity.pdbx_description
1 polymer ?
#
loop_
_entity_poly.entity_id
_entity_poly.type
_entity_poly.pdbx_seq_one_letter_code
_entity_poly.pdbx_strand_id
1 'polypeptide(L)'
;EGESLGHLNAFLKDAEELEQQQQLATSPPSSAPTLFEFSLLIIHCIECHMTEVAVRRMCQCHIAEVAVCAACASVTDLHHEQEAVRMEGKTSVTDDPRQQLLLAGMLHDLGRTLHGANTEMTTLYSLGRLRYTLDACTHILHDLFVMSDGFPVVTEDVQHLLQELQLVCHNANSKWPKRFLIKQLCREYGLHAYLSLAQLASDQPLLRWVILEESPKVQEVSDRYLICGQQYKSVRDCLSQLKLAGDGSNLKKVLKETLLLLSLHREFTMSNTQTVPPEIRTHMMSAVRTFMKDCRAIQDKTLGQQLYDNKLAPAGSPLCVTVGQDLATQGLVCVLTHLRIALRPHTKTSHLLTPLRNLISQPGSMQNALLPTMPQDNLDEIIKVIPGEKCGRPYYEGVCNQCGAKIGGTQHNPAPQNAPDSGADQTQRGHILGAASQRSLHALPERQLSAVECAFIRFLTHAALYLGASIPEQAVQVSGLVQPRIDPSTVVPFFWEHLQHDLQVLRRMTGRSLDDIFLVLHHLSHQMTTMVKKKGGNPVELNTKAGRETWEKQFSAAFVSTTVQTFDNIVNTGNRAIVSDTRQGESELLKVVYEVDEETAGEDHNIQQLQTLPAMWRYRPRITVDHFFRQFHLQVETHKNMKDKFPVIRLFSAESHVLRALHHLPAILSGQKRLMMQLHRRLDRAEAATLTIGDVLSRRECDGLEQLMRNFSLAWEIVKEHLIAFRCPAPMEGLVSLPEEFHNASVTVKSRLGVLLPSTQGAGLCSYMLLQYLLSQHNDFLHRYCALIKQKPTSFPEVSVRALVERHLVGYSPERDILPMVLAHSNYNLMVGQAATLEYDFEAFQQQLQDTLLQCKARVKREHDGYFAVETMVYKADMSSSRLFRIIRDKIRQESLSPAERRQIVEDLQDRLPEVCQSIDNLNTALSFLKALGGEPSFPLHQFMELTLKMKQTIHSRKAQQMCSLRHVQSLWILMCHQRASILAAHQQAAFDNEELREELSVDQGMELEKMCMELSIERLELLLLQLFECIMLRLSEPPDQDDGTQPETFKLRDLLRSNLENPLYSVEPVEVRSGLLTADSLDAVPQSLEGRHAMTAWLICHAQLLHKRQQLG
;
A
#
# COMPACT_ATOMS: atom_id res chain seq x y z
N GLU A 1 -10.88 -12.00 42.58
CA GLU A 1 -12.11 -12.11 41.74
C GLU A 1 -11.89 -11.60 40.32
N GLY A 2 -11.15 -10.50 40.08
CA GLY A 2 -10.68 -10.14 38.73
C GLY A 2 -9.54 -11.00 38.18
N GLU A 3 -8.68 -11.54 39.07
CA GLU A 3 -7.52 -12.36 38.67
C GLU A 3 -7.88 -13.80 38.22
N SER A 4 -9.07 -14.33 38.50
CA SER A 4 -9.37 -15.77 38.24
C SER A 4 -9.88 -16.08 36.83
N LEU A 5 -10.49 -15.12 36.12
CA LEU A 5 -10.92 -15.28 34.72
C LEU A 5 -9.74 -15.14 33.74
N GLY A 6 -8.76 -14.29 34.05
CA GLY A 6 -7.51 -14.18 33.28
C GLY A 6 -6.69 -15.48 33.30
N HIS A 7 -6.70 -16.22 34.40
CA HIS A 7 -6.09 -17.56 34.46
C HIS A 7 -6.80 -18.59 33.59
N LEU A 8 -8.11 -18.45 33.34
CA LEU A 8 -8.84 -19.35 32.45
C LEU A 8 -8.43 -19.15 30.99
N ASN A 9 -8.31 -17.90 30.53
CA ASN A 9 -7.80 -17.58 29.19
C ASN A 9 -6.33 -17.99 29.00
N ALA A 10 -5.48 -17.79 30.02
CA ALA A 10 -4.09 -18.25 29.98
C ALA A 10 -3.99 -19.79 29.93
N PHE A 11 -4.83 -20.50 30.71
CA PHE A 11 -4.87 -21.96 30.75
C PHE A 11 -5.44 -22.58 29.46
N LEU A 12 -6.43 -21.91 28.82
CA LEU A 12 -6.94 -22.26 27.49
C LEU A 12 -5.85 -22.16 26.42
N LYS A 13 -4.96 -21.18 26.55
CA LYS A 13 -3.86 -20.92 25.62
C LYS A 13 -2.66 -21.83 25.84
N ASP A 14 -2.33 -22.19 27.08
CA ASP A 14 -1.33 -23.22 27.38
C ASP A 14 -1.76 -24.60 26.81
N ALA A 15 -3.08 -24.88 26.78
CA ALA A 15 -3.64 -26.05 26.12
C ALA A 15 -3.54 -25.97 24.58
N GLU A 16 -3.64 -24.76 24.01
CA GLU A 16 -3.50 -24.47 22.57
C GLU A 16 -2.06 -24.67 22.06
N GLU A 17 -1.04 -24.28 22.84
CA GLU A 17 0.37 -24.56 22.50
C GLU A 17 0.68 -26.07 22.47
N LEU A 18 0.03 -26.85 23.33
CA LEU A 18 0.11 -28.32 23.35
C LEU A 18 -0.63 -28.96 22.16
N GLU A 19 -1.74 -28.37 21.71
CA GLU A 19 -2.48 -28.79 20.51
C GLU A 19 -1.65 -28.59 19.22
N GLN A 20 -0.99 -27.44 19.09
CA GLN A 20 -0.10 -27.15 17.95
C GLN A 20 1.12 -28.08 17.93
N GLN A 21 1.68 -28.44 19.09
CA GLN A 21 2.77 -29.42 19.19
C GLN A 21 2.35 -30.84 18.78
N GLN A 22 1.09 -31.24 19.01
CA GLN A 22 0.57 -32.54 18.57
C GLN A 22 0.26 -32.61 17.07
N GLN A 23 -0.15 -31.50 16.43
CA GLN A 23 -0.39 -31.46 14.97
C GLN A 23 0.91 -31.48 14.15
N LEU A 24 2.05 -31.08 14.75
CA LEU A 24 3.38 -31.10 14.13
C LEU A 24 4.14 -32.44 14.30
N ALA A 25 3.65 -33.35 15.15
CA ALA A 25 4.29 -34.65 15.37
C ALA A 25 3.75 -35.72 14.41
N THR A 26 4.65 -36.36 13.64
CA THR A 26 4.31 -37.42 12.68
C THR A 26 3.84 -38.74 13.31
N SER A 27 3.79 -38.83 14.64
CA SER A 27 3.16 -39.92 15.40
C SER A 27 2.86 -39.48 16.84
N PRO A 28 1.61 -39.52 17.33
CA PRO A 28 1.32 -39.23 18.73
C PRO A 28 1.68 -40.42 19.64
N PRO A 29 2.13 -40.20 20.89
CA PRO A 29 2.25 -41.28 21.87
C PRO A 29 0.85 -41.82 22.22
N SER A 30 0.73 -43.14 22.34
CA SER A 30 -0.53 -43.91 22.46
C SER A 30 -1.30 -43.71 23.78
N SER A 31 -1.04 -42.63 24.53
CA SER A 31 -1.65 -42.36 25.84
C SER A 31 -1.93 -40.88 26.10
N ALA A 32 -1.86 -40.01 25.09
CA ALA A 32 -2.26 -38.61 25.23
C ALA A 32 -3.77 -38.45 24.94
N PRO A 33 -4.53 -37.74 25.80
CA PRO A 33 -5.95 -37.54 25.58
C PRO A 33 -6.22 -36.76 24.28
N THR A 34 -7.29 -37.13 23.60
CA THR A 34 -7.71 -36.56 22.32
C THR A 34 -8.23 -35.12 22.48
N LEU A 35 -8.21 -34.34 21.39
CA LEU A 35 -8.76 -32.97 21.26
C LEU A 35 -10.17 -32.79 21.88
N PHE A 36 -10.98 -33.85 21.86
CA PHE A 36 -12.30 -33.91 22.48
C PHE A 36 -12.25 -34.02 24.02
N GLU A 37 -11.30 -34.78 24.56
CA GLU A 37 -11.09 -34.94 26.00
C GLU A 37 -10.52 -33.66 26.64
N PHE A 38 -9.70 -32.89 25.92
CA PHE A 38 -9.22 -31.57 26.37
C PHE A 38 -10.34 -30.52 26.42
N SER A 39 -11.20 -30.49 25.39
CA SER A 39 -12.40 -29.65 25.38
C SER A 39 -13.32 -29.95 26.56
N LEU A 40 -13.50 -31.24 26.89
CA LEU A 40 -14.24 -31.69 28.08
C LEU A 40 -13.59 -31.24 29.40
N LEU A 41 -12.26 -31.23 29.48
CA LEU A 41 -11.52 -30.80 30.68
C LEU A 41 -11.64 -29.29 30.92
N ILE A 42 -11.60 -28.50 29.85
CA ILE A 42 -11.87 -27.07 29.85
C ILE A 42 -13.30 -26.79 30.30
N ILE A 43 -14.27 -27.50 29.71
CA ILE A 43 -15.69 -27.42 30.09
C ILE A 43 -15.85 -27.75 31.57
N HIS A 44 -15.15 -28.75 32.09
CA HIS A 44 -15.19 -29.14 33.50
C HIS A 44 -14.55 -28.09 34.44
N CYS A 45 -13.49 -27.40 34.02
CA CYS A 45 -12.91 -26.29 34.79
C CYS A 45 -13.85 -25.07 34.83
N ILE A 46 -14.51 -24.75 33.70
CA ILE A 46 -15.55 -23.73 33.64
C ILE A 46 -16.74 -24.14 34.52
N GLU A 47 -17.11 -25.42 34.52
CA GLU A 47 -18.15 -26.02 35.36
C GLU A 47 -17.85 -25.83 36.84
N CYS A 48 -16.64 -26.15 37.29
CA CYS A 48 -16.23 -25.94 38.68
C CYS A 48 -16.29 -24.46 39.07
N HIS A 49 -15.83 -23.55 38.18
CA HIS A 49 -15.80 -22.12 38.46
C HIS A 49 -17.20 -21.47 38.46
N MET A 50 -18.04 -21.79 37.46
CA MET A 50 -19.42 -21.31 37.38
C MET A 50 -20.25 -21.85 38.54
N THR A 51 -20.02 -23.11 38.96
CA THR A 51 -20.66 -23.68 40.15
C THR A 51 -20.18 -22.96 41.41
N GLU A 52 -18.91 -22.59 41.54
CA GLU A 52 -18.41 -21.81 42.68
C GLU A 52 -18.99 -20.37 42.72
N VAL A 53 -19.10 -19.70 41.55
CA VAL A 53 -19.72 -18.38 41.42
C VAL A 53 -21.23 -18.45 41.71
N ALA A 54 -21.91 -19.47 41.18
CA ALA A 54 -23.32 -19.74 41.45
C ALA A 54 -23.54 -19.99 42.95
N VAL A 55 -22.78 -20.90 43.56
CA VAL A 55 -22.91 -21.26 44.99
C VAL A 55 -22.62 -20.08 45.93
N ARG A 56 -21.71 -19.16 45.57
CA ARG A 56 -21.36 -18.01 46.44
C ARG A 56 -22.17 -16.73 46.23
N ARG A 57 -22.81 -16.52 45.06
CA ARG A 57 -23.46 -15.23 44.70
C ARG A 57 -24.93 -15.30 44.26
N MET A 58 -25.56 -16.49 44.23
CA MET A 58 -26.96 -16.73 43.79
C MET A 58 -28.08 -16.09 44.64
N CYS A 59 -27.85 -14.98 45.36
CA CYS A 59 -28.96 -14.21 45.93
C CYS A 59 -29.49 -13.12 44.97
N GLN A 60 -28.93 -12.94 43.76
CA GLN A 60 -29.37 -11.92 42.79
C GLN A 60 -29.36 -12.46 41.34
N CYS A 61 -30.55 -12.76 40.77
CA CYS A 61 -30.73 -13.36 39.43
C CYS A 61 -30.01 -12.61 38.30
N HIS A 62 -29.89 -11.28 38.38
CA HIS A 62 -29.22 -10.48 37.34
C HIS A 62 -27.71 -10.75 37.21
N ILE A 63 -27.00 -11.16 38.27
CA ILE A 63 -25.54 -11.39 38.18
C ILE A 63 -25.24 -12.64 37.34
N ALA A 64 -26.07 -13.67 37.47
CA ALA A 64 -25.90 -14.92 36.75
C ALA A 64 -26.18 -14.77 35.24
N GLU A 65 -27.20 -14.00 34.86
CA GLU A 65 -27.50 -13.69 33.46
C GLU A 65 -26.33 -13.01 32.73
N VAL A 66 -25.71 -12.02 33.37
CA VAL A 66 -24.58 -11.28 32.77
C VAL A 66 -23.34 -12.17 32.65
N ALA A 67 -23.07 -13.04 33.64
CA ALA A 67 -21.95 -13.98 33.60
C ALA A 67 -22.06 -14.99 32.44
N VAL A 68 -23.26 -15.56 32.24
CA VAL A 68 -23.56 -16.47 31.12
C VAL A 68 -23.41 -15.74 29.78
N CYS A 69 -23.89 -14.50 29.66
CA CYS A 69 -23.71 -13.68 28.46
C CYS A 69 -22.24 -13.44 28.12
N ALA A 70 -21.40 -13.20 29.13
CA ALA A 70 -19.95 -13.02 28.96
C ALA A 70 -19.27 -14.31 28.51
N ALA A 71 -19.57 -15.44 29.15
CA ALA A 71 -18.99 -16.73 28.76
C ALA A 71 -19.39 -17.15 27.32
N CYS A 72 -20.64 -16.90 26.91
CA CYS A 72 -21.06 -17.10 25.53
C CYS A 72 -20.32 -16.16 24.54
N ALA A 73 -19.95 -14.95 24.98
CA ALA A 73 -19.11 -14.03 24.19
C ALA A 73 -17.75 -14.65 23.92
N SER A 74 -17.08 -15.10 24.97
CA SER A 74 -15.74 -15.67 24.89
C SER A 74 -15.69 -16.86 23.93
N VAL A 75 -16.71 -17.73 23.94
CA VAL A 75 -16.83 -18.84 22.97
C VAL A 75 -17.01 -18.32 21.54
N THR A 76 -17.81 -17.27 21.34
CA THR A 76 -18.02 -16.66 20.03
C THR A 76 -16.71 -16.05 19.50
N ASP A 77 -15.99 -15.31 20.36
CA ASP A 77 -14.72 -14.66 20.04
C ASP A 77 -13.64 -15.68 19.67
N LEU A 78 -13.56 -16.81 20.40
CA LEU A 78 -12.65 -17.92 20.09
C LEU A 78 -12.87 -18.50 18.69
N HIS A 79 -14.13 -18.68 18.28
CA HIS A 79 -14.40 -19.15 16.92
C HIS A 79 -14.06 -18.11 15.85
N HIS A 80 -14.26 -16.81 16.15
CA HIS A 80 -13.81 -15.75 15.25
C HIS A 80 -12.29 -15.68 15.09
N GLU A 81 -11.54 -15.96 16.16
CA GLU A 81 -10.08 -16.06 16.13
C GLU A 81 -9.62 -17.21 15.23
N GLN A 82 -10.16 -18.41 15.46
CA GLN A 82 -9.85 -19.61 14.67
C GLN A 82 -10.16 -19.41 13.18
N GLU A 83 -11.27 -18.75 12.86
CA GLU A 83 -11.60 -18.42 11.47
C GLU A 83 -10.66 -17.36 10.89
N ALA A 84 -10.34 -16.31 11.64
CA ALA A 84 -9.45 -15.24 11.17
C ALA A 84 -8.05 -15.79 10.80
N VAL A 85 -7.52 -16.71 11.61
CA VAL A 85 -6.27 -17.42 11.33
C VAL A 85 -6.42 -18.34 10.11
N ARG A 86 -7.51 -19.12 10.01
CA ARG A 86 -7.74 -20.02 8.87
C ARG A 86 -7.94 -19.28 7.53
N MET A 87 -8.57 -18.11 7.58
CA MET A 87 -8.89 -17.30 6.39
C MET A 87 -7.75 -16.36 6.00
N GLU A 88 -6.63 -16.37 6.73
CA GLU A 88 -5.50 -15.50 6.48
C GLU A 88 -5.01 -15.62 5.03
N GLY A 89 -5.14 -14.51 4.30
CA GLY A 89 -4.71 -14.43 2.92
C GLY A 89 -5.67 -15.02 1.87
N LYS A 90 -6.83 -15.55 2.25
CA LYS A 90 -7.90 -15.86 1.30
C LYS A 90 -8.71 -14.59 0.97
N THR A 91 -9.19 -14.48 -0.26
CA THR A 91 -9.87 -13.27 -0.76
C THR A 91 -11.34 -13.17 -0.41
N SER A 92 -12.03 -14.30 -0.16
CA SER A 92 -13.43 -14.31 0.25
C SER A 92 -13.82 -15.58 1.01
N VAL A 93 -14.76 -15.44 1.96
CA VAL A 93 -15.43 -16.54 2.66
C VAL A 93 -16.44 -17.24 1.73
N THR A 94 -17.03 -16.51 0.79
CA THR A 94 -18.07 -17.05 -0.12
C THR A 94 -17.53 -18.00 -1.18
N ASP A 95 -16.28 -17.86 -1.60
CA ASP A 95 -15.72 -18.64 -2.70
C ASP A 95 -15.10 -19.98 -2.25
N ASP A 96 -15.22 -20.35 -0.97
CA ASP A 96 -14.71 -21.61 -0.41
C ASP A 96 -15.87 -22.60 -0.10
N PRO A 97 -16.19 -23.52 -1.03
CA PRO A 97 -17.23 -24.54 -0.82
C PRO A 97 -17.04 -25.36 0.46
N ARG A 98 -15.78 -25.54 0.91
CA ARG A 98 -15.49 -26.28 2.15
C ARG A 98 -15.99 -25.54 3.38
N GLN A 99 -15.90 -24.20 3.36
CA GLN A 99 -16.40 -23.37 4.45
C GLN A 99 -17.93 -23.38 4.48
N GLN A 100 -18.58 -23.33 3.31
CA GLN A 100 -20.05 -23.43 3.20
C GLN A 100 -20.57 -24.76 3.77
N LEU A 101 -19.94 -25.89 3.40
CA LEU A 101 -20.27 -27.21 3.94
C LEU A 101 -20.04 -27.30 5.44
N LEU A 102 -18.93 -26.74 5.94
CA LEU A 102 -18.60 -26.72 7.36
C LEU A 102 -19.68 -25.98 8.15
N LEU A 103 -20.08 -24.79 7.72
CA LEU A 103 -21.13 -23.99 8.37
C LEU A 103 -22.49 -24.70 8.33
N ALA A 104 -22.83 -25.36 7.22
CA ALA A 104 -24.07 -26.12 7.11
C ALA A 104 -24.08 -27.32 8.09
N GLY A 105 -22.98 -28.07 8.19
CA GLY A 105 -22.83 -29.15 9.16
C GLY A 105 -22.91 -28.64 10.61
N MET A 106 -22.31 -27.48 10.90
CA MET A 106 -22.44 -26.82 12.21
C MET A 106 -23.89 -26.49 12.54
N LEU A 107 -24.63 -25.88 11.61
CA LEU A 107 -26.05 -25.52 11.82
C LEU A 107 -26.92 -26.76 12.08
N HIS A 108 -26.72 -27.84 11.31
CA HIS A 108 -27.45 -29.09 11.48
C HIS A 108 -27.24 -29.72 12.86
N ASP A 109 -25.98 -29.81 13.30
CA ASP A 109 -25.61 -30.37 14.60
C ASP A 109 -26.16 -29.51 15.76
N LEU A 110 -26.04 -28.18 15.63
CA LEU A 110 -26.54 -27.22 16.62
C LEU A 110 -28.06 -27.22 16.71
N GLY A 111 -28.73 -27.33 15.57
CA GLY A 111 -30.18 -27.51 15.48
C GLY A 111 -30.62 -28.70 16.32
N ARG A 112 -30.01 -29.87 16.15
CA ARG A 112 -30.34 -31.07 16.95
C ARG A 112 -30.02 -30.93 18.43
N THR A 113 -28.86 -30.36 18.76
CA THR A 113 -28.39 -30.22 20.15
C THR A 113 -29.28 -29.30 20.96
N LEU A 114 -29.70 -28.17 20.39
CA LEU A 114 -30.58 -27.20 21.05
C LEU A 114 -32.05 -27.66 21.17
N HIS A 115 -32.45 -28.70 20.42
CA HIS A 115 -33.75 -29.36 20.61
C HIS A 115 -33.73 -30.44 21.70
N GLY A 116 -32.56 -30.91 22.15
CA GLY A 116 -32.42 -32.22 22.79
C GLY A 116 -31.89 -32.32 24.22
N ALA A 117 -31.34 -31.29 24.88
CA ALA A 117 -30.53 -31.53 26.09
C ALA A 117 -30.83 -30.68 27.34
N ASN A 118 -30.83 -31.40 28.46
CA ASN A 118 -31.06 -31.03 29.86
C ASN A 118 -29.75 -30.68 30.61
N THR A 119 -28.77 -30.04 29.96
CA THR A 119 -27.46 -29.70 30.58
C THR A 119 -27.04 -28.28 30.24
N GLU A 120 -26.89 -27.43 31.26
CA GLU A 120 -26.77 -25.96 31.14
C GLU A 120 -25.53 -25.47 30.36
N MET A 121 -24.39 -26.16 30.43
CA MET A 121 -23.11 -25.67 29.85
C MET A 121 -22.79 -26.17 28.43
N THR A 122 -23.22 -27.38 28.04
CA THR A 122 -23.19 -27.80 26.62
C THR A 122 -24.02 -26.85 25.77
N THR A 123 -25.15 -26.39 26.32
CA THR A 123 -26.02 -25.40 25.69
C THR A 123 -25.33 -24.05 25.53
N LEU A 124 -24.55 -23.60 26.51
CA LEU A 124 -23.79 -22.34 26.42
C LEU A 124 -22.75 -22.36 25.29
N TYR A 125 -21.94 -23.42 25.22
CA TYR A 125 -20.94 -23.58 24.16
C TYR A 125 -21.62 -23.67 22.79
N SER A 126 -22.69 -24.47 22.67
CA SER A 126 -23.50 -24.56 21.45
C SER A 126 -24.11 -23.21 21.06
N LEU A 127 -24.57 -22.40 22.01
CA LEU A 127 -25.10 -21.05 21.73
C LEU A 127 -24.01 -20.10 21.25
N GLY A 128 -22.82 -20.10 21.85
CA GLY A 128 -21.69 -19.31 21.37
C GLY A 128 -21.28 -19.69 19.96
N ARG A 129 -21.16 -21.00 19.70
CA ARG A 129 -20.89 -21.55 18.36
C ARG A 129 -21.98 -21.19 17.37
N LEU A 130 -23.26 -21.25 17.76
CA LEU A 130 -24.38 -20.84 16.91
C LEU A 130 -24.34 -19.36 16.57
N ARG A 131 -24.07 -18.49 17.55
CA ARG A 131 -23.93 -17.05 17.30
C ARG A 131 -22.84 -16.75 16.29
N TYR A 132 -21.69 -17.38 16.45
CA TYR A 132 -20.60 -17.30 15.48
C TYR A 132 -21.04 -17.76 14.08
N THR A 133 -21.70 -18.93 13.98
CA THR A 133 -22.16 -19.47 12.69
C THR A 133 -23.18 -18.57 12.02
N LEU A 134 -24.12 -17.99 12.79
CA LEU A 134 -25.07 -17.01 12.26
C LEU A 134 -24.36 -15.75 11.77
N ASP A 135 -23.36 -15.26 12.51
CA ASP A 135 -22.54 -14.12 12.09
C ASP A 135 -21.83 -14.40 10.75
N ALA A 136 -21.11 -15.54 10.66
CA ALA A 136 -20.47 -15.98 9.42
C ALA A 136 -21.46 -16.11 8.24
N CYS A 137 -22.69 -16.60 8.48
CA CYS A 137 -23.72 -16.66 7.46
C CYS A 137 -24.18 -15.27 6.98
N THR A 138 -24.09 -14.21 7.79
CA THR A 138 -24.44 -12.86 7.34
C THR A 138 -23.50 -12.34 6.26
N HIS A 139 -22.19 -12.61 6.37
CA HIS A 139 -21.21 -12.31 5.32
C HIS A 139 -21.59 -13.00 4.00
N ILE A 140 -21.93 -14.29 4.07
CA ILE A 140 -22.34 -15.08 2.89
C ILE A 140 -23.63 -14.51 2.27
N LEU A 141 -24.62 -14.18 3.09
CA LEU A 141 -25.88 -13.58 2.61
C LEU A 141 -25.66 -12.22 1.94
N HIS A 142 -24.81 -11.37 2.52
CA HIS A 142 -24.47 -10.08 1.95
C HIS A 142 -23.74 -10.21 0.61
N ASP A 143 -22.67 -11.00 0.57
CA ASP A 143 -21.82 -11.10 -0.61
C ASP A 143 -22.54 -11.78 -1.78
N LEU A 144 -23.36 -12.80 -1.51
CA LEU A 144 -24.10 -13.51 -2.54
C LEU A 144 -25.33 -12.76 -3.04
N PHE A 145 -26.07 -12.03 -2.19
CA PHE A 145 -27.38 -11.50 -2.58
C PHE A 145 -27.48 -9.97 -2.54
N VAL A 146 -26.52 -9.27 -1.94
CA VAL A 146 -26.52 -7.80 -1.83
C VAL A 146 -25.43 -7.18 -2.72
N MET A 147 -24.24 -7.79 -2.80
CA MET A 147 -23.12 -7.24 -3.57
C MET A 147 -23.06 -7.68 -5.04
N SER A 148 -23.72 -8.79 -5.40
CA SER A 148 -23.66 -9.33 -6.76
C SER A 148 -24.50 -8.52 -7.74
N ASP A 149 -23.87 -7.98 -8.79
CA ASP A 149 -24.56 -7.37 -9.93
C ASP A 149 -25.27 -8.46 -10.76
N GLY A 150 -26.52 -8.77 -10.40
CA GLY A 150 -27.36 -9.76 -11.09
C GLY A 150 -27.89 -10.86 -10.17
N PHE A 151 -28.63 -11.81 -10.74
CA PHE A 151 -29.12 -12.96 -9.98
C PHE A 151 -27.94 -13.89 -9.64
N PRO A 152 -27.68 -14.17 -8.35
CA PRO A 152 -26.56 -15.02 -7.97
C PRO A 152 -26.80 -16.47 -8.41
N VAL A 153 -25.73 -17.11 -8.88
CA VAL A 153 -25.72 -18.56 -9.10
C VAL A 153 -25.60 -19.23 -7.74
N VAL A 154 -26.73 -19.74 -7.23
CA VAL A 154 -26.76 -20.50 -5.99
C VAL A 154 -26.25 -21.92 -6.28
N THR A 155 -25.12 -22.28 -5.69
CA THR A 155 -24.58 -23.66 -5.76
C THR A 155 -25.40 -24.59 -4.86
N GLU A 156 -25.28 -25.91 -5.07
CA GLU A 156 -25.93 -26.92 -4.22
C GLU A 156 -25.51 -26.77 -2.74
N ASP A 157 -24.22 -26.47 -2.51
CA ASP A 157 -23.67 -26.25 -1.17
C ASP A 157 -24.29 -25.03 -0.47
N VAL A 158 -24.47 -23.92 -1.20
CA VAL A 158 -25.16 -22.72 -0.68
C VAL A 158 -26.63 -23.01 -0.42
N GLN A 159 -27.29 -23.77 -1.29
CA GLN A 159 -28.69 -24.13 -1.10
C GLN A 159 -28.87 -24.97 0.17
N HIS A 160 -27.99 -25.95 0.40
CA HIS A 160 -27.99 -26.75 1.63
C HIS A 160 -27.74 -25.88 2.88
N LEU A 161 -26.77 -24.96 2.83
CA LEU A 161 -26.51 -24.01 3.91
C LEU A 161 -27.75 -23.15 4.24
N LEU A 162 -28.44 -22.62 3.22
CA LEU A 162 -29.64 -21.80 3.41
C LEU A 162 -30.81 -22.60 4.00
N GLN A 163 -30.94 -23.89 3.66
CA GLN A 163 -31.94 -24.78 4.23
C GLN A 163 -31.69 -25.04 5.72
N GLU A 164 -30.45 -25.33 6.10
CA GLU A 164 -30.07 -25.51 7.51
C GLU A 164 -30.23 -24.20 8.30
N LEU A 165 -29.85 -23.07 7.71
CA LEU A 165 -30.05 -21.76 8.31
C LEU A 165 -31.53 -21.43 8.51
N GLN A 166 -32.37 -21.77 7.53
CA GLN A 166 -33.82 -21.66 7.63
C GLN A 166 -34.35 -22.52 8.77
N LEU A 167 -33.96 -23.79 8.88
CA LEU A 167 -34.42 -24.70 9.94
C LEU A 167 -34.13 -24.13 11.33
N VAL A 168 -32.92 -23.59 11.55
CA VAL A 168 -32.54 -22.96 12.81
C VAL A 168 -33.32 -21.67 13.08
N CYS A 169 -33.51 -20.84 12.05
CA CYS A 169 -34.22 -19.55 12.18
C CYS A 169 -35.74 -19.67 12.27
N HIS A 170 -36.32 -20.79 11.80
CA HIS A 170 -37.76 -21.07 11.81
C HIS A 170 -38.16 -22.07 12.91
N ASN A 171 -37.24 -22.41 13.81
CA ASN A 171 -37.52 -23.26 14.95
C ASN A 171 -38.66 -22.65 15.79
N ALA A 172 -39.78 -23.39 15.89
CA ALA A 172 -41.03 -22.92 16.50
C ALA A 172 -40.89 -22.47 17.97
N ASN A 173 -39.80 -22.85 18.64
CA ASN A 173 -39.56 -22.56 20.06
C ASN A 173 -38.77 -21.26 20.33
N SER A 174 -38.21 -20.58 19.32
CA SER A 174 -37.47 -19.32 19.55
C SER A 174 -37.42 -18.41 18.33
N LYS A 175 -37.88 -17.16 18.49
CA LYS A 175 -37.76 -16.08 17.48
C LYS A 175 -36.37 -15.47 17.40
N TRP A 176 -35.49 -15.78 18.36
CA TRP A 176 -34.25 -15.05 18.57
C TRP A 176 -33.14 -15.31 17.55
N PRO A 177 -32.89 -16.54 17.06
CA PRO A 177 -31.85 -16.77 16.03
C PRO A 177 -32.07 -15.92 14.78
N LYS A 178 -33.32 -15.88 14.28
CA LYS A 178 -33.69 -15.03 13.13
C LYS A 178 -33.48 -13.54 13.43
N ARG A 179 -33.95 -13.06 14.59
CA ARG A 179 -33.76 -11.65 15.00
C ARG A 179 -32.27 -11.30 15.15
N PHE A 180 -31.45 -12.21 15.67
CA PHE A 180 -30.01 -12.03 15.81
C PHE A 180 -29.31 -11.96 14.47
N LEU A 181 -29.63 -12.87 13.53
CA LEU A 181 -29.09 -12.85 12.17
C LEU A 181 -29.36 -11.50 11.47
N ILE A 182 -30.60 -11.02 11.56
CA ILE A 182 -31.00 -9.75 10.93
C ILE A 182 -30.35 -8.54 11.61
N LYS A 183 -30.25 -8.56 12.94
CA LYS A 183 -29.48 -7.57 13.70
C LYS A 183 -28.05 -7.51 13.19
N GLN A 184 -27.38 -8.66 13.12
CA GLN A 184 -25.98 -8.75 12.73
C GLN A 184 -25.77 -8.20 11.32
N LEU A 185 -26.58 -8.63 10.35
CA LEU A 185 -26.57 -8.13 8.97
C LEU A 185 -26.73 -6.60 8.91
N CYS A 186 -27.73 -6.04 9.59
CA CYS A 186 -27.98 -4.60 9.58
C CYS A 186 -26.90 -3.80 10.31
N ARG A 187 -26.40 -4.31 11.43
CA ARG A 187 -25.38 -3.60 12.25
C ARG A 187 -24.00 -3.62 11.60
N GLU A 188 -23.74 -4.58 10.71
CA GLU A 188 -22.51 -4.65 9.95
C GLU A 188 -22.61 -3.95 8.58
N TYR A 189 -23.66 -4.22 7.82
CA TYR A 189 -23.82 -3.79 6.43
C TYR A 189 -24.78 -2.62 6.23
N GLY A 190 -25.55 -2.27 7.25
CA GLY A 190 -26.60 -1.25 7.19
C GLY A 190 -27.97 -1.84 6.84
N LEU A 191 -29.02 -1.07 7.08
CA LEU A 191 -30.41 -1.48 6.81
C LEU A 191 -30.65 -1.82 5.34
N HIS A 192 -29.92 -1.16 4.44
CA HIS A 192 -30.03 -1.42 3.01
C HIS A 192 -29.80 -2.89 2.67
N ALA A 193 -28.84 -3.57 3.33
CA ALA A 193 -28.55 -4.98 3.07
C ALA A 193 -29.76 -5.88 3.35
N TYR A 194 -30.43 -5.67 4.49
CA TYR A 194 -31.68 -6.38 4.79
C TYR A 194 -32.80 -6.05 3.80
N LEU A 195 -32.96 -4.77 3.44
CA LEU A 195 -34.02 -4.35 2.53
C LEU A 195 -33.83 -4.95 1.12
N SER A 196 -32.59 -5.03 0.64
CA SER A 196 -32.26 -5.72 -0.62
C SER A 196 -32.60 -7.21 -0.57
N LEU A 197 -32.23 -7.89 0.52
CA LEU A 197 -32.59 -9.30 0.74
C LEU A 197 -34.10 -9.49 0.81
N ALA A 198 -34.82 -8.64 1.53
CA ALA A 198 -36.26 -8.73 1.70
C ALA A 198 -37.00 -8.46 0.37
N GLN A 199 -36.48 -7.57 -0.47
CA GLN A 199 -36.98 -7.36 -1.82
C GLN A 199 -36.79 -8.61 -2.68
N LEU A 200 -35.58 -9.20 -2.70
CA LEU A 200 -35.28 -10.43 -3.42
C LEU A 200 -36.11 -11.62 -2.95
N ALA A 201 -36.39 -11.71 -1.63
CA ALA A 201 -37.20 -12.77 -1.04
C ALA A 201 -38.65 -12.80 -1.55
N SER A 202 -39.14 -11.71 -2.16
CA SER A 202 -40.42 -11.70 -2.87
C SER A 202 -40.41 -12.60 -4.10
N ASP A 203 -39.26 -12.65 -4.79
CA ASP A 203 -39.06 -13.39 -6.04
C ASP A 203 -38.36 -14.75 -5.82
N GLN A 204 -37.69 -14.94 -4.67
CA GLN A 204 -36.90 -16.13 -4.35
C GLN A 204 -37.48 -16.93 -3.16
N PRO A 205 -38.10 -18.11 -3.39
CA PRO A 205 -38.71 -18.91 -2.32
C PRO A 205 -37.74 -19.32 -1.20
N LEU A 206 -36.47 -19.54 -1.52
CA LEU A 206 -35.42 -19.93 -0.57
C LEU A 206 -35.11 -18.86 0.49
N LEU A 207 -35.48 -17.60 0.26
CA LEU A 207 -35.17 -16.48 1.16
C LEU A 207 -36.39 -15.93 1.92
N ARG A 208 -37.59 -16.47 1.67
CA ARG A 208 -38.84 -15.97 2.29
C ARG A 208 -38.80 -15.98 3.82
N TRP A 209 -38.08 -16.91 4.42
CA TRP A 209 -37.98 -17.05 5.86
C TRP A 209 -37.26 -15.87 6.54
N VAL A 210 -36.46 -15.08 5.80
CA VAL A 210 -35.70 -13.93 6.33
C VAL A 210 -36.60 -12.72 6.61
N ILE A 211 -37.73 -12.59 5.92
CA ILE A 211 -38.62 -11.42 5.99
C ILE A 211 -39.22 -11.28 7.40
N LEU A 212 -39.01 -10.13 8.06
CA LEU A 212 -39.66 -9.76 9.34
C LEU A 212 -41.02 -9.08 9.14
N GLU A 213 -41.16 -8.20 8.15
CA GLU A 213 -42.35 -7.40 7.89
C GLU A 213 -42.85 -7.62 6.46
N GLU A 214 -44.17 -7.79 6.26
CA GLU A 214 -44.77 -8.15 4.96
C GLU A 214 -44.66 -7.05 3.87
N SER A 215 -44.19 -5.82 4.20
CA SER A 215 -44.04 -4.72 3.23
C SER A 215 -42.75 -3.91 3.40
N PRO A 216 -41.58 -4.43 3.00
CA PRO A 216 -40.29 -3.76 3.18
C PRO A 216 -40.00 -2.66 2.14
N LYS A 217 -40.99 -2.11 1.42
CA LYS A 217 -40.76 -1.12 0.34
C LYS A 217 -40.40 0.26 0.91
N VAL A 218 -39.18 0.37 1.42
CA VAL A 218 -38.56 1.61 1.87
C VAL A 218 -37.94 2.32 0.67
N GLN A 219 -38.56 3.42 0.24
CA GLN A 219 -38.07 4.24 -0.89
C GLN A 219 -37.16 5.40 -0.45
N GLU A 220 -37.18 5.73 0.84
CA GLU A 220 -36.46 6.87 1.41
C GLU A 220 -35.69 6.46 2.67
N VAL A 221 -34.46 6.97 2.81
CA VAL A 221 -33.68 6.79 4.04
C VAL A 221 -34.36 7.41 5.28
N SER A 222 -34.13 6.79 6.44
CA SER A 222 -34.52 7.33 7.75
C SER A 222 -34.01 8.76 7.99
N ASP A 223 -34.76 9.56 8.74
CA ASP A 223 -34.41 10.95 9.02
C ASP A 223 -33.27 11.06 10.04
N ARG A 224 -32.03 11.01 9.54
CA ARG A 224 -30.84 11.12 10.38
C ARG A 224 -30.57 12.54 10.89
N TYR A 225 -31.30 13.56 10.42
CA TYR A 225 -31.17 14.92 10.96
C TYR A 225 -31.75 15.05 12.37
N LEU A 226 -32.53 14.08 12.83
CA LEU A 226 -33.02 13.98 14.21
C LEU A 226 -31.91 14.05 15.27
N ILE A 227 -30.67 13.71 14.91
CA ILE A 227 -29.50 13.89 15.79
C ILE A 227 -29.23 15.36 16.16
N CYS A 228 -29.77 16.33 15.42
CA CYS A 228 -29.73 17.76 15.74
C CYS A 228 -30.63 18.13 16.94
N GLY A 229 -31.42 17.18 17.47
CA GLY A 229 -32.23 17.31 18.66
C GLY A 229 -33.65 17.81 18.41
N GLN A 230 -34.42 17.94 19.49
CA GLN A 230 -35.87 18.19 19.42
C GLN A 230 -36.27 19.48 18.68
N GLN A 231 -35.40 20.52 18.71
CA GLN A 231 -35.65 21.75 17.97
C GLN A 231 -35.71 21.53 16.46
N TYR A 232 -34.90 20.61 15.92
CA TYR A 232 -34.96 20.24 14.51
C TYR A 232 -36.30 19.57 14.20
N LYS A 233 -36.68 18.56 15.00
CA LYS A 233 -37.93 17.82 14.84
C LYS A 233 -39.15 18.75 14.79
N SER A 234 -39.26 19.68 15.74
CA SER A 234 -40.36 20.65 15.76
C SER A 234 -40.43 21.52 14.50
N VAL A 235 -39.29 21.94 13.96
CA VAL A 235 -39.22 22.77 12.75
C VAL A 235 -39.66 21.99 11.51
N ARG A 236 -39.12 20.78 11.37
CA ARG A 236 -39.47 19.84 10.30
C ARG A 236 -40.97 19.54 10.31
N ASP A 237 -41.53 19.25 11.47
CA ASP A 237 -42.96 18.93 11.60
C ASP A 237 -43.84 20.12 11.21
N CYS A 238 -43.46 21.36 11.59
CA CYS A 238 -44.15 22.56 11.12
C CYS A 238 -44.02 22.78 9.60
N LEU A 239 -42.85 22.51 9.01
CA LEU A 239 -42.70 22.58 7.55
C LEU A 239 -43.51 21.51 6.82
N SER A 240 -43.70 20.35 7.44
CA SER A 240 -44.59 19.31 6.91
C SER A 240 -46.05 19.76 6.89
N GLN A 241 -46.49 20.47 7.94
CA GLN A 241 -47.82 21.09 7.97
C GLN A 241 -47.96 22.15 6.88
N LEU A 242 -46.93 22.98 6.65
CA LEU A 242 -46.91 23.92 5.51
C LEU A 242 -47.02 23.18 4.16
N LYS A 243 -46.26 22.09 3.99
CA LYS A 243 -46.26 21.25 2.78
C LYS A 243 -47.64 20.66 2.49
N LEU A 244 -48.37 20.20 3.52
CA LEU A 244 -49.66 19.55 3.39
C LEU A 244 -50.86 20.51 3.36
N ALA A 245 -50.90 21.48 4.29
CA ALA A 245 -52.06 22.32 4.55
C ALA A 245 -51.87 23.80 4.18
N GLY A 246 -50.67 24.21 3.73
CA GLY A 246 -50.37 25.61 3.40
C GLY A 246 -50.27 26.55 4.61
N ASP A 247 -50.44 26.04 5.84
CA ASP A 247 -50.32 26.83 7.07
C ASP A 247 -48.89 26.84 7.61
N GLY A 248 -48.27 28.01 7.61
CA GLY A 248 -46.94 28.27 8.16
C GLY A 248 -46.93 29.14 9.41
N SER A 249 -48.08 29.37 10.06
CA SER A 249 -48.24 30.30 11.18
C SER A 249 -47.28 30.01 12.36
N ASN A 250 -47.03 28.74 12.65
CA ASN A 250 -46.15 28.29 13.74
C ASN A 250 -44.64 28.43 13.45
N LEU A 251 -44.24 28.62 12.19
CA LEU A 251 -42.82 28.78 11.79
C LEU A 251 -42.23 30.14 12.18
N LYS A 252 -43.07 31.13 12.54
CA LYS A 252 -42.64 32.50 12.87
C LYS A 252 -41.98 32.64 14.25
N LYS A 253 -42.11 31.65 15.15
CA LYS A 253 -41.67 31.71 16.56
C LYS A 253 -40.33 31.03 16.84
N VAL A 254 -39.75 30.35 15.85
CA VAL A 254 -38.50 29.60 15.96
C VAL A 254 -37.64 30.12 14.81
N LEU A 255 -36.31 30.34 14.91
CA LEU A 255 -35.38 29.44 14.22
C LEU A 255 -33.93 29.91 14.22
N LYS A 256 -33.04 28.95 14.43
CA LYS A 256 -31.70 28.95 13.84
C LYS A 256 -31.86 28.55 12.36
N GLU A 257 -31.42 29.40 11.45
CA GLU A 257 -31.46 29.20 9.99
C GLU A 257 -31.03 27.79 9.55
N THR A 258 -29.99 27.21 10.18
CA THR A 258 -29.48 25.88 9.86
C THR A 258 -30.55 24.79 9.94
N LEU A 259 -31.34 24.79 11.01
CA LEU A 259 -32.37 23.78 11.22
C LEU A 259 -33.50 23.90 10.19
N LEU A 260 -33.79 25.14 9.78
CA LEU A 260 -34.79 25.40 8.74
C LEU A 260 -34.32 24.90 7.38
N LEU A 261 -33.05 25.13 7.00
CA LEU A 261 -32.47 24.63 5.75
C LEU A 261 -32.45 23.09 5.71
N LEU A 262 -32.08 22.43 6.82
CA LEU A 262 -32.14 20.96 6.92
C LEU A 262 -33.57 20.43 6.78
N SER A 263 -34.53 21.13 7.37
CA SER A 263 -35.94 20.77 7.28
C SER A 263 -36.51 20.99 5.88
N LEU A 264 -36.07 22.04 5.16
CA LEU A 264 -36.42 22.25 3.75
C LEU A 264 -35.92 21.10 2.88
N HIS A 265 -34.67 20.68 3.09
CA HIS A 265 -34.12 19.52 2.40
C HIS A 265 -34.97 18.26 2.67
N ARG A 266 -35.25 17.99 3.94
CA ARG A 266 -36.00 16.78 4.34
C ARG A 266 -37.43 16.77 3.79
N GLU A 267 -38.15 17.89 3.84
CA GLU A 267 -39.56 17.90 3.44
C GLU A 267 -39.77 18.02 1.92
N PHE A 268 -38.92 18.78 1.23
CA PHE A 268 -39.11 19.13 -0.19
C PHE A 268 -38.14 18.38 -1.10
N THR A 269 -36.83 18.41 -0.84
CA THR A 269 -35.83 17.73 -1.69
C THR A 269 -36.05 16.22 -1.67
N MET A 270 -36.16 15.62 -0.48
CA MET A 270 -36.34 14.17 -0.35
C MET A 270 -37.69 13.66 -0.88
N SER A 271 -38.68 14.54 -1.08
CA SER A 271 -39.96 14.15 -1.70
C SER A 271 -39.81 13.71 -3.18
N ASN A 272 -38.66 14.00 -3.80
CA ASN A 272 -38.33 13.56 -5.16
C ASN A 272 -37.93 12.08 -5.24
N THR A 273 -37.77 11.37 -4.11
CA THR A 273 -37.62 9.90 -4.10
C THR A 273 -38.89 9.18 -4.52
N GLN A 274 -40.05 9.86 -4.40
CA GLN A 274 -41.37 9.33 -4.70
C GLN A 274 -42.01 10.03 -5.89
N THR A 275 -42.89 9.31 -6.59
CA THR A 275 -43.71 9.89 -7.67
C THR A 275 -44.87 10.69 -7.07
N VAL A 276 -44.66 11.99 -6.91
CA VAL A 276 -45.70 12.94 -6.43
C VAL A 276 -46.55 13.43 -7.62
N PRO A 277 -47.90 13.38 -7.53
CA PRO A 277 -48.79 13.92 -8.55
C PRO A 277 -48.49 15.39 -8.90
N PRO A 278 -48.58 15.81 -10.18
CA PRO A 278 -48.21 17.16 -10.62
C PRO A 278 -48.95 18.29 -9.89
N GLU A 279 -50.24 18.08 -9.61
CA GLU A 279 -51.11 19.04 -8.91
C GLU A 279 -50.63 19.29 -7.48
N ILE A 280 -50.38 18.21 -6.73
CA ILE A 280 -49.86 18.24 -5.36
C ILE A 280 -48.47 18.90 -5.34
N ARG A 281 -47.60 18.54 -6.29
CA ARG A 281 -46.28 19.15 -6.43
C ARG A 281 -46.36 20.65 -6.67
N THR A 282 -47.27 21.09 -7.54
CA THR A 282 -47.47 22.52 -7.84
C THR A 282 -47.94 23.28 -6.60
N HIS A 283 -48.89 22.71 -5.84
CA HIS A 283 -49.35 23.28 -4.58
C HIS A 283 -48.21 23.39 -3.54
N MET A 284 -47.50 22.28 -3.29
CA MET A 284 -46.35 22.24 -2.36
C MET A 284 -45.30 23.29 -2.71
N MET A 285 -44.97 23.42 -4.00
CA MET A 285 -43.94 24.35 -4.47
C MET A 285 -44.40 25.81 -4.38
N SER A 286 -45.67 26.09 -4.61
CA SER A 286 -46.25 27.42 -4.40
C SER A 286 -46.21 27.84 -2.93
N ALA A 287 -46.57 26.92 -2.02
CA ALA A 287 -46.57 27.17 -0.57
C ALA A 287 -45.16 27.50 -0.05
N VAL A 288 -44.15 26.69 -0.42
CA VAL A 288 -42.78 26.94 0.04
C VAL A 288 -42.18 28.19 -0.60
N ARG A 289 -42.44 28.49 -1.88
CA ARG A 289 -41.97 29.74 -2.51
C ARG A 289 -42.51 30.97 -1.81
N THR A 290 -43.79 30.95 -1.45
CA THR A 290 -44.44 32.04 -0.71
C THR A 290 -43.80 32.20 0.67
N PHE A 291 -43.67 31.10 1.42
CA PHE A 291 -42.99 31.11 2.72
C PHE A 291 -41.54 31.63 2.63
N MET A 292 -40.79 31.16 1.63
CA MET A 292 -39.38 31.52 1.44
C MET A 292 -39.20 32.99 1.08
N LYS A 293 -40.14 33.60 0.35
CA LYS A 293 -40.13 35.05 0.07
C LYS A 293 -40.25 35.87 1.35
N ASP A 294 -41.12 35.45 2.28
CA ASP A 294 -41.46 36.23 3.47
C ASP A 294 -40.60 35.89 4.71
N CYS A 295 -39.90 34.75 4.70
CA CYS A 295 -39.18 34.23 5.87
C CYS A 295 -37.89 35.02 6.17
N ARG A 296 -37.85 35.83 7.23
CA ARG A 296 -36.63 36.57 7.63
C ARG A 296 -35.52 35.71 8.24
N ALA A 297 -35.82 34.47 8.64
CA ALA A 297 -34.86 33.60 9.32
C ALA A 297 -33.80 33.01 8.37
N ILE A 298 -34.08 32.94 7.06
CA ILE A 298 -33.12 32.47 6.05
C ILE A 298 -32.44 33.68 5.43
N GLN A 299 -31.15 33.81 5.70
CA GLN A 299 -30.25 34.81 5.13
C GLN A 299 -29.81 34.38 3.72
N ASP A 300 -29.43 33.11 3.56
CA ASP A 300 -29.03 32.55 2.26
C ASP A 300 -30.25 32.04 1.48
N LYS A 301 -30.96 32.97 0.83
CA LYS A 301 -32.14 32.69 0.01
C LYS A 301 -31.83 31.80 -1.19
N THR A 302 -30.65 31.98 -1.78
CA THR A 302 -30.20 31.22 -2.95
C THR A 302 -30.03 29.76 -2.59
N LEU A 303 -29.32 29.46 -1.49
CA LEU A 303 -29.18 28.09 -1.01
C LEU A 303 -30.53 27.49 -0.63
N GLY A 304 -31.38 28.24 0.09
CA GLY A 304 -32.72 27.79 0.43
C GLY A 304 -33.55 27.42 -0.81
N GLN A 305 -33.45 28.20 -1.89
CA GLN A 305 -34.07 27.90 -3.18
C GLN A 305 -33.50 26.65 -3.84
N GLN A 306 -32.18 26.55 -3.93
CA GLN A 306 -31.51 25.37 -4.49
C GLN A 306 -31.91 24.07 -3.79
N LEU A 307 -32.13 24.11 -2.46
CA LEU A 307 -32.60 22.96 -1.70
C LEU A 307 -34.01 22.53 -2.14
N TYR A 308 -35.03 23.39 -1.99
CA TYR A 308 -36.40 22.96 -2.29
C TYR A 308 -36.66 22.72 -3.78
N ASP A 309 -35.89 23.34 -4.69
CA ASP A 309 -35.95 23.09 -6.13
C ASP A 309 -35.14 21.85 -6.56
N ASN A 310 -34.42 21.19 -5.64
CA ASN A 310 -33.54 20.04 -5.90
C ASN A 310 -32.45 20.35 -6.95
N LYS A 311 -31.76 21.48 -6.77
CA LYS A 311 -30.76 22.06 -7.69
C LYS A 311 -29.47 22.46 -6.98
N LEU A 312 -29.02 21.63 -6.02
CA LEU A 312 -27.71 21.82 -5.39
C LEU A 312 -26.53 21.53 -6.35
N ALA A 313 -26.77 20.75 -7.40
CA ALA A 313 -25.82 20.42 -8.45
C ALA A 313 -26.52 20.40 -9.83
N PRO A 314 -25.76 20.31 -10.94
CA PRO A 314 -26.33 20.10 -12.27
C PRO A 314 -27.20 18.83 -12.36
N ALA A 315 -28.13 18.82 -13.32
CA ALA A 315 -28.96 17.66 -13.60
C ALA A 315 -28.08 16.43 -13.94
N GLY A 316 -28.45 15.26 -13.40
CA GLY A 316 -27.67 14.03 -13.53
C GLY A 316 -26.60 13.83 -12.45
N SER A 317 -26.32 14.84 -11.61
CA SER A 317 -25.47 14.64 -10.44
C SER A 317 -26.14 13.74 -9.39
N PRO A 318 -25.39 12.83 -8.73
CA PRO A 318 -25.88 12.09 -7.57
C PRO A 318 -26.39 12.98 -6.43
N LEU A 319 -25.95 14.24 -6.35
CA LEU A 319 -26.40 15.21 -5.34
C LEU A 319 -27.86 15.67 -5.53
N CYS A 320 -28.45 15.43 -6.70
CA CYS A 320 -29.85 15.69 -6.98
C CYS A 320 -30.68 14.44 -6.68
N VAL A 321 -31.69 14.56 -5.82
CA VAL A 321 -32.52 13.41 -5.39
C VAL A 321 -33.49 13.01 -6.51
N THR A 322 -33.51 11.73 -6.88
CA THR A 322 -34.37 11.21 -7.95
C THR A 322 -35.07 9.91 -7.54
N VAL A 323 -36.15 9.55 -8.26
CA VAL A 323 -36.85 8.28 -8.07
C VAL A 323 -35.93 7.12 -8.45
N GLY A 324 -35.85 6.09 -7.60
CA GLY A 324 -35.02 4.91 -7.82
C GLY A 324 -33.55 5.07 -7.41
N GLN A 325 -33.16 6.21 -6.85
CA GLN A 325 -31.83 6.40 -6.27
C GLN A 325 -31.65 5.48 -5.05
N ASP A 326 -30.52 4.78 -4.98
CA ASP A 326 -30.25 3.81 -3.90
C ASP A 326 -30.12 4.49 -2.53
N LEU A 327 -30.39 3.72 -1.47
CA LEU A 327 -30.44 4.25 -0.10
C LEU A 327 -29.07 4.71 0.41
N ALA A 328 -27.96 4.11 -0.04
CA ALA A 328 -26.62 4.51 0.38
C ALA A 328 -26.27 5.88 -0.21
N THR A 329 -26.55 6.09 -1.49
CA THR A 329 -26.41 7.38 -2.18
C THR A 329 -27.30 8.44 -1.52
N GLN A 330 -28.58 8.15 -1.25
CA GLN A 330 -29.46 9.08 -0.53
C GLN A 330 -28.88 9.49 0.83
N GLY A 331 -28.30 8.54 1.57
CA GLY A 331 -27.62 8.80 2.84
C GLY A 331 -26.45 9.77 2.70
N LEU A 332 -25.59 9.56 1.70
CA LEU A 332 -24.46 10.44 1.42
C LEU A 332 -24.92 11.84 0.97
N VAL A 333 -25.95 11.95 0.14
CA VAL A 333 -26.54 13.24 -0.28
C VAL A 333 -27.04 14.05 0.91
N CYS A 334 -27.71 13.41 1.88
CA CYS A 334 -28.12 14.06 3.12
C CYS A 334 -26.90 14.59 3.88
N VAL A 335 -25.83 13.81 4.02
CA VAL A 335 -24.60 14.24 4.72
C VAL A 335 -23.94 15.42 4.01
N LEU A 336 -23.76 15.35 2.69
CA LEU A 336 -23.18 16.42 1.88
C LEU A 336 -24.00 17.70 1.97
N THR A 337 -25.33 17.59 1.96
CA THR A 337 -26.23 18.73 2.14
C THR A 337 -26.08 19.36 3.53
N HIS A 338 -26.05 18.55 4.59
CA HIS A 338 -25.81 19.05 5.95
C HIS A 338 -24.44 19.75 6.03
N LEU A 339 -23.39 19.15 5.47
CA LEU A 339 -22.06 19.75 5.46
C LEU A 339 -22.04 21.08 4.70
N ARG A 340 -22.68 21.16 3.53
CA ARG A 340 -22.81 22.40 2.75
C ARG A 340 -23.50 23.51 3.56
N ILE A 341 -24.54 23.16 4.31
CA ILE A 341 -25.26 24.09 5.19
C ILE A 341 -24.38 24.51 6.39
N ALA A 342 -23.60 23.59 6.96
CA ALA A 342 -22.71 23.85 8.10
C ALA A 342 -21.51 24.73 7.72
N LEU A 343 -20.97 24.53 6.51
CA LEU A 343 -19.84 25.27 5.97
C LEU A 343 -20.23 26.59 5.30
N ARG A 344 -21.50 27.04 5.35
CA ARG A 344 -21.86 28.34 4.79
C ARG A 344 -21.11 29.50 5.48
N PRO A 345 -20.76 30.57 4.75
CA PRO A 345 -20.16 31.76 5.36
C PRO A 345 -21.13 32.43 6.33
N HIS A 346 -20.70 32.72 7.56
CA HIS A 346 -21.50 33.47 8.52
C HIS A 346 -20.61 34.33 9.43
N THR A 347 -21.13 35.49 9.86
CA THR A 347 -20.37 36.58 10.53
C THR A 347 -19.73 36.18 11.87
N LYS A 348 -20.25 35.12 12.49
CA LYS A 348 -19.68 34.50 13.70
C LYS A 348 -19.41 33.06 13.30
N THR A 349 -18.24 32.69 12.80
CA THR A 349 -17.88 31.29 12.49
C THR A 349 -16.43 31.01 12.88
N SER A 350 -16.09 29.78 13.24
CA SER A 350 -14.70 29.43 13.59
C SER A 350 -13.81 29.51 12.34
N HIS A 351 -12.64 30.13 12.47
CA HIS A 351 -11.63 30.17 11.41
C HIS A 351 -11.11 28.78 11.02
N LEU A 352 -11.28 27.78 11.89
CA LEU A 352 -10.93 26.39 11.59
C LEU A 352 -11.74 25.81 10.42
N LEU A 353 -12.94 26.33 10.15
CA LEU A 353 -13.77 25.89 9.02
C LEU A 353 -13.32 26.53 7.69
N THR A 354 -12.56 27.63 7.73
CA THR A 354 -12.22 28.44 6.55
C THR A 354 -11.56 27.63 5.43
N PRO A 355 -10.58 26.74 5.68
CA PRO A 355 -9.99 25.96 4.59
C PRO A 355 -11.01 25.08 3.85
N LEU A 356 -11.90 24.38 4.56
CA LEU A 356 -12.95 23.58 3.95
C LEU A 356 -13.98 24.45 3.19
N ARG A 357 -14.26 25.66 3.68
CA ARG A 357 -15.11 26.62 2.96
C ARG A 357 -14.47 27.07 1.66
N ASN A 358 -13.18 27.40 1.70
CA ASN A 358 -12.46 27.86 0.53
C ASN A 358 -12.43 26.78 -0.56
N LEU A 359 -12.31 25.50 -0.19
CA LEU A 359 -12.43 24.39 -1.14
C LEU A 359 -13.80 24.31 -1.84
N ILE A 360 -14.86 24.86 -1.25
CA ILE A 360 -16.21 24.92 -1.84
C ILE A 360 -16.40 26.21 -2.65
N SER A 361 -16.13 27.37 -2.03
CA SER A 361 -16.53 28.67 -2.58
C SER A 361 -15.43 29.44 -3.28
N GLN A 362 -14.16 29.18 -2.98
CA GLN A 362 -13.00 29.89 -3.55
C GLN A 362 -11.78 28.97 -3.75
N PRO A 363 -11.88 27.87 -4.52
CA PRO A 363 -10.79 26.88 -4.64
C PRO A 363 -9.52 27.48 -5.24
N GLY A 364 -9.64 28.53 -6.05
CA GLY A 364 -8.50 29.30 -6.58
C GLY A 364 -7.57 29.85 -5.48
N SER A 365 -8.09 30.18 -4.30
CA SER A 365 -7.25 30.62 -3.16
C SER A 365 -6.43 29.48 -2.54
N MET A 366 -6.77 28.23 -2.87
CA MET A 366 -6.16 27.02 -2.31
C MET A 366 -5.16 26.35 -3.27
N GLN A 367 -4.88 26.93 -4.44
CA GLN A 367 -3.97 26.34 -5.45
C GLN A 367 -2.56 26.06 -4.92
N ASN A 368 -2.10 26.91 -3.99
CA ASN A 368 -0.80 26.73 -3.33
C ASN A 368 -0.92 26.06 -1.96
N ALA A 369 -2.07 25.47 -1.60
CA ALA A 369 -2.23 24.82 -0.31
C ALA A 369 -1.69 23.38 -0.32
N LEU A 370 -1.04 23.01 0.78
CA LEU A 370 -0.87 21.62 1.20
C LEU A 370 -2.20 21.17 1.78
N LEU A 371 -2.96 20.37 1.02
CA LEU A 371 -4.26 19.92 1.50
C LEU A 371 -4.08 19.00 2.72
N PRO A 372 -5.05 19.02 3.66
CA PRO A 372 -5.01 18.15 4.83
C PRO A 372 -4.96 16.67 4.44
N THR A 373 -4.34 15.85 5.28
CA THR A 373 -4.25 14.40 5.16
C THR A 373 -3.58 13.90 3.87
N MET A 374 -2.80 14.75 3.19
CA MET A 374 -1.94 14.36 2.07
C MET A 374 -0.54 13.95 2.58
N PRO A 375 0.11 12.94 1.97
CA PRO A 375 1.48 12.54 2.27
C PRO A 375 2.48 13.72 2.20
N GLN A 376 3.64 13.57 2.84
CA GLN A 376 4.70 14.57 2.81
C GLN A 376 6.09 13.95 2.84
N ASP A 377 7.07 14.72 2.38
CA ASP A 377 8.48 14.35 2.47
C ASP A 377 9.00 14.55 3.91
N ASN A 378 9.63 13.52 4.47
CA ASN A 378 10.20 13.53 5.82
C ASN A 378 11.74 13.41 5.81
N LEU A 379 12.40 13.61 4.66
CA LEU A 379 13.86 13.48 4.51
C LEU A 379 14.63 14.34 5.54
N ASP A 380 14.18 15.58 5.79
CA ASP A 380 14.75 16.47 6.80
C ASP A 380 14.66 15.92 8.23
N GLU A 381 13.62 15.15 8.55
CA GLU A 381 13.44 14.52 9.86
C GLU A 381 14.33 13.28 9.99
N ILE A 382 14.48 12.52 8.91
CA ILE A 382 15.36 11.33 8.85
C ILE A 382 16.82 11.75 9.01
N ILE A 383 17.27 12.79 8.29
CA ILE A 383 18.66 13.30 8.36
C ILE A 383 19.00 13.81 9.76
N LYS A 384 18.04 14.44 10.47
CA LYS A 384 18.26 14.94 11.85
C LYS A 384 18.40 13.83 12.90
N VAL A 385 17.90 12.63 12.63
CA VAL A 385 17.87 11.52 13.58
C VAL A 385 19.05 10.55 13.40
N ILE A 386 19.78 10.60 12.28
CA ILE A 386 21.00 9.80 12.07
C ILE A 386 22.13 10.33 12.97
N PRO A 387 22.61 9.57 13.97
CA PRO A 387 23.70 10.00 14.83
C PRO A 387 25.03 9.78 14.08
N GLY A 388 25.46 10.77 13.30
CA GLY A 388 26.75 10.77 12.61
C GLY A 388 26.94 12.02 11.74
N GLU A 389 27.88 12.88 12.14
CA GLU A 389 28.37 14.08 11.42
C GLU A 389 27.44 15.31 11.32
N LYS A 390 27.41 16.07 12.43
CA LYS A 390 26.73 17.36 12.64
C LYS A 390 27.07 18.52 11.66
N CYS A 391 27.78 18.30 10.56
CA CYS A 391 28.15 19.40 9.66
C CYS A 391 27.45 19.35 8.29
N GLY A 392 27.01 18.20 7.80
CA GLY A 392 26.43 18.06 6.45
C GLY A 392 27.35 18.53 5.31
N ARG A 393 28.66 18.65 5.56
CA ARG A 393 29.65 19.23 4.65
C ARG A 393 30.68 18.18 4.25
N PRO A 394 31.10 18.15 2.97
CA PRO A 394 31.97 17.11 2.47
C PRO A 394 33.37 17.18 3.10
N TYR A 395 33.87 16.03 3.58
CA TYR A 395 35.20 15.91 4.18
C TYR A 395 36.21 15.14 3.31
N TYR A 396 35.70 14.40 2.31
CA TYR A 396 36.49 13.67 1.33
C TYR A 396 36.14 14.10 -0.11
N GLU A 397 37.15 14.13 -0.98
CA GLU A 397 37.03 14.44 -2.41
C GLU A 397 37.05 13.13 -3.22
N GLY A 398 36.17 13.02 -4.21
CA GLY A 398 36.05 11.90 -5.14
C GLY A 398 35.88 12.38 -6.58
N VAL A 399 35.62 11.45 -7.50
CA VAL A 399 35.42 11.73 -8.93
C VAL A 399 34.08 11.14 -9.39
N CYS A 400 33.31 11.89 -10.15
CA CYS A 400 32.03 11.47 -10.73
C CYS A 400 32.26 10.41 -11.80
N ASN A 401 31.56 9.29 -11.70
CA ASN A 401 31.77 8.13 -12.57
C ASN A 401 31.14 8.27 -13.96
N GLN A 402 30.26 9.25 -14.18
CA GLN A 402 29.63 9.53 -15.48
C GLN A 402 30.39 10.60 -16.28
N CYS A 403 30.81 11.70 -15.64
CA CYS A 403 31.40 12.84 -16.33
C CYS A 403 32.85 13.16 -15.94
N GLY A 404 33.44 12.45 -14.97
CA GLY A 404 34.82 12.70 -14.52
C GLY A 404 35.01 13.96 -13.67
N ALA A 405 33.94 14.69 -13.31
CA ALA A 405 34.03 15.89 -12.48
C ALA A 405 34.40 15.55 -11.02
N LYS A 406 35.07 16.47 -10.31
CA LYS A 406 35.43 16.30 -8.89
C LYS A 406 34.18 16.45 -8.00
N ILE A 407 33.81 15.41 -7.26
CA ILE A 407 32.66 15.40 -6.33
C ILE A 407 33.12 15.43 -4.87
N GLY A 408 32.29 15.94 -3.95
CA GLY A 408 32.65 16.07 -2.54
C GLY A 408 33.52 17.30 -2.25
N GLY A 409 34.53 17.18 -1.40
CA GLY A 409 35.28 18.32 -0.86
C GLY A 409 36.18 17.98 0.34
N THR A 410 37.12 18.86 0.70
CA THR A 410 38.04 18.64 1.83
C THR A 410 37.81 19.67 2.94
N GLN A 411 37.98 19.25 4.20
CA GLN A 411 37.82 20.13 5.36
C GLN A 411 36.47 20.88 5.38
N HIS A 412 35.38 20.21 5.00
CA HIS A 412 34.04 20.80 4.95
C HIS A 412 33.83 21.87 3.85
N ASN A 413 34.72 21.95 2.86
CA ASN A 413 34.59 22.84 1.70
C ASN A 413 34.33 22.02 0.43
N PRO A 414 33.23 22.27 -0.31
CA PRO A 414 32.94 21.56 -1.56
C PRO A 414 33.96 21.89 -2.66
N ALA A 415 34.24 20.92 -3.54
CA ALA A 415 35.07 21.13 -4.71
C ALA A 415 34.41 22.10 -5.72
N PRO A 416 35.19 22.78 -6.59
CA PRO A 416 34.65 23.74 -7.56
C PRO A 416 33.61 23.08 -8.47
N GLN A 417 32.47 23.76 -8.70
CA GLN A 417 31.30 23.27 -9.46
C GLN A 417 30.37 22.29 -8.72
N ASN A 418 30.72 21.85 -7.50
CA ASN A 418 29.76 21.14 -6.65
C ASN A 418 28.81 22.13 -5.97
N ALA A 419 27.54 22.06 -6.33
CA ALA A 419 26.49 22.72 -5.56
C ALA A 419 26.09 21.82 -4.38
N PRO A 420 25.85 22.37 -3.18
CA PRO A 420 25.14 21.64 -2.15
C PRO A 420 23.77 21.23 -2.70
N ASP A 421 23.40 19.97 -2.51
CA ASP A 421 22.01 19.57 -2.74
C ASP A 421 21.13 20.49 -1.87
N SER A 422 20.14 21.09 -2.50
CA SER A 422 19.27 22.07 -1.87
C SER A 422 18.55 21.52 -0.64
N GLY A 423 18.46 20.19 -0.49
CA GLY A 423 17.61 19.55 0.50
C GLY A 423 16.16 20.03 0.35
N ALA A 424 15.77 20.44 -0.87
CA ALA A 424 14.51 21.09 -1.09
C ALA A 424 13.38 20.10 -0.82
N ASP A 425 12.64 20.37 0.25
CA ASP A 425 11.38 19.72 0.57
C ASP A 425 10.49 19.57 -0.67
N GLN A 426 10.35 18.34 -1.16
CA GLN A 426 9.56 18.03 -2.36
C GLN A 426 8.08 17.73 -2.03
N THR A 427 7.59 18.16 -0.86
CA THR A 427 6.19 17.96 -0.50
C THR A 427 5.28 18.63 -1.51
N GLN A 428 4.47 17.80 -2.17
CA GLN A 428 3.58 18.23 -3.23
C GLN A 428 2.35 18.97 -2.68
N ARG A 429 1.89 19.97 -3.43
CA ARG A 429 0.70 20.77 -3.13
C ARG A 429 -0.53 20.19 -3.81
N GLY A 430 -1.72 20.54 -3.32
CA GLY A 430 -2.98 20.00 -3.84
C GLY A 430 -3.31 18.61 -3.34
N HIS A 431 -4.14 17.89 -4.10
CA HIS A 431 -4.58 16.51 -3.86
C HIS A 431 -3.69 15.56 -4.66
N ILE A 432 -3.00 14.64 -3.97
CA ILE A 432 -1.91 13.81 -4.54
C ILE A 432 -2.15 12.30 -4.37
N LEU A 433 -3.40 11.89 -4.10
CA LEU A 433 -3.73 10.49 -3.80
C LEU A 433 -4.03 9.63 -5.05
N GLY A 434 -4.00 10.22 -6.25
CA GLY A 434 -4.38 9.51 -7.48
C GLY A 434 -5.85 9.06 -7.47
N ALA A 435 -6.16 8.02 -8.25
CA ALA A 435 -7.52 7.48 -8.36
C ALA A 435 -7.99 6.78 -7.08
N ALA A 436 -9.29 6.88 -6.76
CA ALA A 436 -9.85 6.29 -5.55
C ALA A 436 -9.65 4.77 -5.45
N SER A 437 -9.83 4.05 -6.57
CA SER A 437 -9.67 2.60 -6.66
C SER A 437 -8.26 2.09 -6.38
N GLN A 438 -7.25 2.96 -6.44
CA GLN A 438 -5.85 2.64 -6.16
C GLN A 438 -5.48 2.91 -4.70
N ARG A 439 -6.37 3.49 -3.89
CA ARG A 439 -6.08 3.82 -2.49
C ARG A 439 -6.28 2.61 -1.58
N SER A 440 -5.48 2.52 -0.53
CA SER A 440 -5.65 1.50 0.51
C SER A 440 -7.00 1.67 1.24
N LEU A 441 -7.60 0.54 1.64
CA LEU A 441 -8.75 0.50 2.54
C LEU A 441 -8.36 0.66 4.02
N HIS A 442 -7.06 0.64 4.32
CA HIS A 442 -6.54 0.93 5.65
C HIS A 442 -6.20 2.41 5.76
N ALA A 443 -6.83 3.12 6.69
CA ALA A 443 -6.43 4.50 6.99
C ALA A 443 -5.04 4.50 7.62
N LEU A 444 -4.19 5.40 7.16
CA LEU A 444 -2.85 5.61 7.72
C LEU A 444 -2.87 6.86 8.61
N PRO A 445 -2.15 6.84 9.75
CA PRO A 445 -1.93 8.04 10.53
C PRO A 445 -1.09 9.02 9.71
N GLU A 446 -1.38 10.31 9.87
CA GLU A 446 -0.69 11.39 9.16
C GLU A 446 -0.23 12.41 10.20
N ARG A 447 1.08 12.64 10.29
CA ARG A 447 1.70 13.56 11.27
C ARG A 447 1.27 13.23 12.71
N GLN A 448 0.48 14.11 13.34
CA GLN A 448 -0.03 13.95 14.72
C GLN A 448 -1.47 13.38 14.78
N LEU A 449 -2.08 13.06 13.64
CA LEU A 449 -3.42 12.50 13.59
C LEU A 449 -3.37 10.98 13.73
N SER A 450 -4.27 10.42 14.54
CA SER A 450 -4.56 8.99 14.46
C SER A 450 -5.18 8.61 13.11
N ALA A 451 -5.12 7.32 12.75
CA ALA A 451 -5.71 6.83 11.51
C ALA A 451 -7.22 7.14 11.39
N VAL A 452 -7.98 7.05 12.49
CA VAL A 452 -9.41 7.36 12.49
C VAL A 452 -9.67 8.86 12.31
N GLU A 453 -8.89 9.71 12.96
CA GLU A 453 -9.00 11.16 12.79
C GLU A 453 -8.64 11.58 11.36
N CYS A 454 -7.58 10.99 10.80
CA CYS A 454 -7.18 11.15 9.41
C CYS A 454 -8.32 10.78 8.45
N ALA A 455 -8.98 9.64 8.65
CA ALA A 455 -10.12 9.22 7.81
C ALA A 455 -11.30 10.21 7.84
N PHE A 456 -11.67 10.74 9.01
CA PHE A 456 -12.73 11.74 9.12
C PHE A 456 -12.34 13.07 8.45
N ILE A 457 -11.12 13.56 8.65
CA ILE A 457 -10.65 14.80 8.03
C ILE A 457 -10.56 14.63 6.51
N ARG A 458 -10.06 13.48 6.03
CA ARG A 458 -9.97 13.15 4.60
C ARG A 458 -11.34 13.12 3.93
N PHE A 459 -12.33 12.47 4.56
CA PHE A 459 -13.73 12.50 4.09
C PHE A 459 -14.26 13.95 4.00
N LEU A 460 -14.03 14.78 5.01
CA LEU A 460 -14.49 16.18 4.99
C LEU A 460 -13.79 17.01 3.91
N THR A 461 -12.50 16.77 3.67
CA THR A 461 -11.75 17.42 2.60
C THR A 461 -12.27 17.01 1.23
N HIS A 462 -12.47 15.71 0.97
CA HIS A 462 -13.08 15.24 -0.29
C HIS A 462 -14.52 15.70 -0.45
N ALA A 463 -15.32 15.75 0.62
CA ALA A 463 -16.68 16.25 0.59
C ALA A 463 -16.72 17.75 0.22
N ALA A 464 -15.80 18.54 0.76
CA ALA A 464 -15.66 19.94 0.39
C ALA A 464 -15.23 20.11 -1.08
N LEU A 465 -14.26 19.31 -1.56
CA LEU A 465 -13.83 19.31 -2.96
C LEU A 465 -14.96 18.89 -3.90
N TYR A 466 -15.73 17.85 -3.56
CA TYR A 466 -16.91 17.41 -4.33
C TYR A 466 -18.00 18.50 -4.39
N LEU A 467 -18.29 19.14 -3.26
CA LEU A 467 -19.26 20.23 -3.20
C LEU A 467 -18.80 21.45 -4.00
N GLY A 468 -17.50 21.77 -4.00
CA GLY A 468 -16.91 22.81 -4.85
C GLY A 468 -16.97 22.44 -6.33
N ALA A 469 -16.57 21.22 -6.67
CA ALA A 469 -16.62 20.67 -8.03
C ALA A 469 -18.05 20.66 -8.62
N SER A 470 -19.05 20.47 -7.76
CA SER A 470 -20.47 20.47 -8.14
C SER A 470 -21.00 21.87 -8.48
N ILE A 471 -20.23 22.94 -8.22
CA ILE A 471 -20.55 24.30 -8.64
C ILE A 471 -19.85 24.57 -9.98
N PRO A 472 -20.59 24.79 -11.09
CA PRO A 472 -19.99 24.90 -12.44
C PRO A 472 -18.87 25.94 -12.55
N GLU A 473 -18.99 27.08 -11.85
CA GLU A 473 -18.00 28.15 -11.84
C GLU A 473 -16.67 27.77 -11.16
N GLN A 474 -16.71 26.77 -10.27
CA GLN A 474 -15.58 26.38 -9.43
C GLN A 474 -14.89 25.10 -9.93
N ALA A 475 -15.56 24.28 -10.74
CA ALA A 475 -15.08 22.98 -11.21
C ALA A 475 -13.66 23.00 -11.81
N VAL A 476 -13.35 24.00 -12.65
CA VAL A 476 -12.03 24.17 -13.28
C VAL A 476 -10.93 24.47 -12.25
N GLN A 477 -11.26 25.23 -11.20
CA GLN A 477 -10.29 25.52 -10.15
C GLN A 477 -10.05 24.29 -9.29
N VAL A 478 -11.11 23.51 -8.99
CA VAL A 478 -10.99 22.26 -8.24
C VAL A 478 -10.17 21.23 -9.02
N SER A 479 -10.35 21.10 -10.34
CA SER A 479 -9.56 20.17 -11.15
C SER A 479 -8.07 20.54 -11.17
N GLY A 480 -7.76 21.85 -11.10
CA GLY A 480 -6.38 22.35 -10.95
C GLY A 480 -5.71 22.01 -9.61
N LEU A 481 -6.48 21.65 -8.58
CA LEU A 481 -5.96 21.21 -7.27
C LEU A 481 -5.50 19.75 -7.28
N VAL A 482 -5.86 18.94 -8.26
CA VAL A 482 -5.50 17.51 -8.33
C VAL A 482 -4.16 17.35 -9.04
N GLN A 483 -3.34 16.41 -8.56
CA GLN A 483 -2.04 16.07 -9.14
C GLN A 483 -1.95 14.57 -9.45
N PRO A 484 -1.63 14.20 -10.71
CA PRO A 484 -1.55 15.08 -11.89
C PRO A 484 -2.91 15.72 -12.19
N ARG A 485 -2.90 16.86 -12.90
CA ARG A 485 -4.14 17.59 -13.24
C ARG A 485 -5.09 16.70 -14.03
N ILE A 486 -6.36 16.72 -13.64
CA ILE A 486 -7.45 16.00 -14.31
C ILE A 486 -8.35 16.94 -15.10
N ASP A 487 -9.12 16.38 -16.03
CA ASP A 487 -10.08 17.13 -16.82
C ASP A 487 -11.23 17.67 -15.93
N PRO A 488 -11.66 18.94 -16.08
CA PRO A 488 -12.78 19.49 -15.32
C PRO A 488 -14.10 18.70 -15.44
N SER A 489 -14.32 17.96 -16.54
CA SER A 489 -15.51 17.12 -16.71
C SER A 489 -15.49 15.85 -15.86
N THR A 490 -14.31 15.38 -15.44
CA THR A 490 -14.15 14.15 -14.64
C THR A 490 -13.98 14.42 -13.15
N VAL A 491 -13.83 15.69 -12.74
CA VAL A 491 -13.57 16.07 -11.34
C VAL A 491 -14.72 15.69 -10.38
N VAL A 492 -15.97 15.77 -10.82
CA VAL A 492 -17.14 15.38 -10.03
C VAL A 492 -17.20 13.87 -9.78
N PRO A 493 -17.15 12.99 -10.82
CA PRO A 493 -17.11 11.55 -10.58
C PRO A 493 -15.85 11.13 -9.81
N PHE A 494 -14.70 11.75 -10.07
CA PHE A 494 -13.45 11.49 -9.33
C PHE A 494 -13.61 11.65 -7.81
N PHE A 495 -14.15 12.78 -7.34
CA PHE A 495 -14.37 12.96 -5.90
C PHE A 495 -15.57 12.18 -5.35
N TRP A 496 -16.53 11.80 -6.18
CA TRP A 496 -17.60 10.89 -5.76
C TRP A 496 -17.05 9.50 -5.42
N GLU A 497 -16.19 8.95 -6.27
CA GLU A 497 -15.49 7.68 -6.02
C GLU A 497 -14.64 7.75 -4.75
N HIS A 498 -13.94 8.87 -4.52
CA HIS A 498 -13.22 9.08 -3.27
C HIS A 498 -14.11 9.11 -2.03
N LEU A 499 -15.32 9.69 -2.11
CA LEU A 499 -16.27 9.69 -0.99
C LEU A 499 -16.79 8.29 -0.70
N GLN A 500 -17.10 7.50 -1.73
CA GLN A 500 -17.50 6.10 -1.56
C GLN A 500 -16.38 5.29 -0.92
N HIS A 501 -15.14 5.48 -1.38
CA HIS A 501 -13.95 4.85 -0.79
C HIS A 501 -13.74 5.27 0.67
N ASP A 502 -13.84 6.56 0.98
CA ASP A 502 -13.67 7.07 2.34
C ASP A 502 -14.73 6.52 3.31
N LEU A 503 -15.97 6.31 2.84
CA LEU A 503 -17.00 5.65 3.65
C LEU A 503 -16.63 4.19 3.95
N GLN A 504 -16.06 3.44 2.99
CA GLN A 504 -15.57 2.09 3.24
C GLN A 504 -14.42 2.07 4.25
N VAL A 505 -13.48 3.03 4.14
CA VAL A 505 -12.39 3.20 5.12
C VAL A 505 -12.97 3.49 6.52
N LEU A 506 -13.94 4.41 6.64
CA LEU A 506 -14.59 4.74 7.91
C LEU A 506 -15.33 3.53 8.51
N ARG A 507 -16.04 2.73 7.69
CA ARG A 507 -16.69 1.49 8.14
C ARG A 507 -15.69 0.53 8.77
N ARG A 508 -14.61 0.25 8.05
CA ARG A 508 -13.57 -0.67 8.50
C ARG A 508 -12.92 -0.18 9.79
N MET A 509 -12.50 1.08 9.82
CA MET A 509 -11.82 1.69 10.98
C MET A 509 -12.71 1.78 12.22
N THR A 510 -14.03 1.95 12.04
CA THR A 510 -14.96 2.07 13.18
C THR A 510 -15.60 0.74 13.56
N GLY A 511 -15.59 -0.28 12.70
CA GLY A 511 -16.34 -1.52 12.92
C GLY A 511 -17.85 -1.27 13.04
N ARG A 512 -18.38 -0.34 12.23
CA ARG A 512 -19.77 0.13 12.30
C ARG A 512 -20.40 0.16 10.92
N SER A 513 -21.73 0.05 10.86
CA SER A 513 -22.50 0.17 9.62
C SER A 513 -22.40 1.56 8.99
N LEU A 514 -22.76 1.65 7.71
CA LEU A 514 -22.92 2.95 7.02
C LEU A 514 -23.93 3.86 7.72
N ASP A 515 -25.01 3.30 8.26
CA ASP A 515 -26.04 4.07 8.96
C ASP A 515 -25.50 4.80 10.19
N ASP A 516 -24.71 4.10 11.00
CA ASP A 516 -24.04 4.66 12.17
C ASP A 516 -23.04 5.76 11.75
N ILE A 517 -22.29 5.54 10.67
CA ILE A 517 -21.34 6.55 10.16
C ILE A 517 -22.07 7.80 9.68
N PHE A 518 -23.17 7.66 8.94
CA PHE A 518 -23.95 8.81 8.50
C PHE A 518 -24.50 9.62 9.69
N LEU A 519 -24.98 8.96 10.74
CA LEU A 519 -25.39 9.63 11.98
C LEU A 519 -24.25 10.43 12.61
N VAL A 520 -23.05 9.86 12.69
CA VAL A 520 -21.87 10.50 13.24
C VAL A 520 -21.41 11.69 12.38
N LEU A 521 -21.44 11.56 11.06
CA LEU A 521 -21.12 12.66 10.13
C LEU A 521 -22.14 13.81 10.21
N HIS A 522 -23.42 13.50 10.41
CA HIS A 522 -24.44 14.53 10.69
C HIS A 522 -24.22 15.20 12.04
N HIS A 523 -23.87 14.44 13.08
CA HIS A 523 -23.51 15.02 14.38
C HIS A 523 -22.31 15.97 14.25
N LEU A 524 -21.26 15.53 13.55
CA LEU A 524 -20.06 16.32 13.30
C LEU A 524 -20.39 17.63 12.56
N SER A 525 -21.24 17.56 11.53
CA SER A 525 -21.74 18.74 10.80
C SER A 525 -22.55 19.68 11.72
N HIS A 526 -23.38 19.11 12.61
CA HIS A 526 -24.13 19.88 13.59
C HIS A 526 -23.21 20.58 14.61
N GLN A 527 -22.15 19.91 15.07
CA GLN A 527 -21.13 20.47 15.96
C GLN A 527 -20.43 21.68 15.33
N MET A 528 -20.07 21.59 14.04
CA MET A 528 -19.48 22.71 13.29
C MET A 528 -20.38 23.96 13.27
N THR A 529 -21.69 23.76 13.34
CA THR A 529 -22.67 24.84 13.31
C THR A 529 -22.98 25.43 14.70
N THR A 530 -22.79 24.66 15.78
CA THR A 530 -23.20 25.04 17.15
C THR A 530 -22.04 25.46 18.05
N MET A 531 -20.83 24.90 17.87
CA MET A 531 -19.63 25.16 18.68
C MET A 531 -18.90 26.47 18.31
N VAL A 532 -19.48 27.24 17.41
CA VAL A 532 -18.96 28.45 16.76
C VAL A 532 -18.46 29.54 17.72
N LYS A 533 -19.02 29.63 18.93
CA LYS A 533 -18.63 30.65 19.93
C LYS A 533 -17.56 30.17 20.94
N LYS A 534 -17.25 28.86 21.02
CA LYS A 534 -16.38 28.29 22.08
C LYS A 534 -15.02 27.80 21.57
N LYS A 535 -14.87 27.55 20.26
CA LYS A 535 -13.69 26.92 19.66
C LYS A 535 -13.10 27.77 18.51
N GLY A 536 -12.93 29.07 18.75
CA GLY A 536 -12.30 29.98 17.78
C GLY A 536 -10.80 29.73 17.71
N GLY A 537 -10.37 28.90 16.76
CA GLY A 537 -8.95 28.74 16.44
C GLY A 537 -8.41 29.99 15.74
N ASN A 538 -7.10 30.18 15.79
CA ASN A 538 -6.45 31.24 15.02
C ASN A 538 -6.58 30.95 13.51
N PRO A 539 -6.63 31.97 12.65
CA PRO A 539 -6.48 31.76 11.22
C PRO A 539 -5.14 31.08 10.94
N VAL A 540 -5.16 30.00 10.16
CA VAL A 540 -3.95 29.27 9.74
C VAL A 540 -4.01 29.06 8.24
N GLU A 541 -2.94 29.47 7.55
CA GLU A 541 -2.77 29.21 6.12
C GLU A 541 -2.18 27.81 5.91
N LEU A 542 -2.63 27.12 4.86
CA LEU A 542 -2.18 25.77 4.52
C LEU A 542 -1.03 25.76 3.50
N ASN A 543 -0.34 26.88 3.27
CA ASN A 543 0.76 26.97 2.30
C ASN A 543 2.11 26.44 2.82
N THR A 544 2.21 26.08 4.11
CA THR A 544 3.43 25.54 4.74
C THR A 544 3.12 24.24 5.50
N LYS A 545 4.11 23.34 5.65
CA LYS A 545 3.96 22.09 6.42
C LYS A 545 3.48 22.35 7.85
N ALA A 546 4.13 23.28 8.54
CA ALA A 546 3.79 23.65 9.91
C ALA A 546 2.39 24.27 10.02
N GLY A 547 1.97 25.08 9.03
CA GLY A 547 0.62 25.60 8.94
C GLY A 547 -0.42 24.49 8.80
N ARG A 548 -0.20 23.55 7.87
CA ARG A 548 -1.07 22.38 7.71
C ARG A 548 -1.17 21.53 8.97
N GLU A 549 -0.04 21.17 9.56
CA GLU A 549 0.01 20.36 10.80
C GLU A 549 -0.72 21.06 11.96
N THR A 550 -0.52 22.37 12.10
CA THR A 550 -1.20 23.18 13.13
C THR A 550 -2.71 23.20 12.92
N TRP A 551 -3.17 23.39 11.68
CA TRP A 551 -4.59 23.37 11.36
C TRP A 551 -5.22 22.01 11.66
N GLU A 552 -4.60 20.92 11.21
CA GLU A 552 -5.09 19.56 11.42
C GLU A 552 -5.25 19.23 12.90
N LYS A 553 -4.22 19.57 13.70
CA LYS A 553 -4.24 19.38 15.14
C LYS A 553 -5.38 20.16 15.81
N GLN A 554 -5.54 21.43 15.46
CA GLN A 554 -6.58 22.28 16.04
C GLN A 554 -7.98 21.84 15.59
N PHE A 555 -8.16 21.49 14.32
CA PHE A 555 -9.41 21.02 13.76
C PHE A 555 -9.83 19.68 14.37
N SER A 556 -8.89 18.73 14.48
CA SER A 556 -9.15 17.43 15.09
C SER A 556 -9.61 17.58 16.54
N ALA A 557 -8.83 18.28 17.36
CA ALA A 557 -9.17 18.53 18.77
C ALA A 557 -10.51 19.28 18.93
N ALA A 558 -10.85 20.15 17.99
CA ALA A 558 -12.08 20.93 18.04
C ALA A 558 -13.33 20.15 17.64
N PHE A 559 -13.26 19.23 16.67
CA PHE A 559 -14.46 18.61 16.11
C PHE A 559 -14.39 17.08 16.05
N VAL A 560 -13.26 16.54 15.61
CA VAL A 560 -13.13 15.10 15.31
C VAL A 560 -12.91 14.29 16.58
N SER A 561 -11.89 14.60 17.41
CA SER A 561 -11.55 13.79 18.58
C SER A 561 -12.73 13.65 19.55
N THR A 562 -13.49 14.73 19.79
CA THR A 562 -14.72 14.67 20.63
C THR A 562 -15.78 13.75 20.02
N THR A 563 -15.93 13.77 18.70
CA THR A 563 -16.90 12.93 17.99
C THR A 563 -16.50 11.46 18.07
N VAL A 564 -15.21 11.14 17.88
CA VAL A 564 -14.69 9.77 18.03
C VAL A 564 -14.82 9.28 19.49
N GLN A 565 -14.56 10.14 20.49
CA GLN A 565 -14.70 9.79 21.91
C GLN A 565 -16.14 9.47 22.35
N THR A 566 -17.12 10.14 21.74
CA THR A 566 -18.54 10.01 22.10
C THR A 566 -19.36 9.24 21.07
N PHE A 567 -18.68 8.50 20.18
CA PHE A 567 -19.25 7.81 19.03
C PHE A 567 -20.47 6.97 19.40
N ASP A 568 -20.34 6.09 20.40
CA ASP A 568 -21.42 5.17 20.80
C ASP A 568 -22.63 5.91 21.38
N ASN A 569 -22.40 7.01 22.12
CA ASN A 569 -23.48 7.84 22.63
C ASN A 569 -24.23 8.56 21.49
N ILE A 570 -23.51 9.04 20.48
CA ILE A 570 -24.08 9.68 19.30
C ILE A 570 -24.98 8.69 18.56
N VAL A 571 -24.46 7.49 18.27
CA VAL A 571 -25.21 6.42 17.58
C VAL A 571 -26.45 6.02 18.37
N ASN A 572 -26.30 5.71 19.67
CA ASN A 572 -27.42 5.29 20.51
C ASN A 572 -28.51 6.37 20.62
N THR A 573 -28.11 7.64 20.74
CA THR A 573 -29.06 8.76 20.80
C THR A 573 -29.75 8.97 19.46
N GLY A 574 -29.02 8.88 18.35
CA GLY A 574 -29.57 9.00 17.00
C GLY A 574 -30.56 7.90 16.67
N ASN A 575 -30.20 6.65 16.95
CA ASN A 575 -31.06 5.49 16.69
C ASN A 575 -32.34 5.54 17.52
N ARG A 576 -32.27 5.89 18.81
CA ARG A 576 -33.48 6.10 19.63
C ARG A 576 -34.36 7.22 19.09
N ALA A 577 -33.77 8.32 18.62
CA ALA A 577 -34.53 9.42 18.04
C ALA A 577 -35.25 9.01 16.75
N ILE A 578 -34.60 8.21 15.91
CA ILE A 578 -35.18 7.63 14.68
C ILE A 578 -36.34 6.69 15.01
N VAL A 579 -36.13 5.73 15.92
CA VAL A 579 -37.17 4.77 16.33
C VAL A 579 -38.38 5.46 16.97
N SER A 580 -38.15 6.54 17.72
CA SER A 580 -39.22 7.33 18.36
C SER A 580 -39.92 8.31 17.42
N ASP A 581 -39.56 8.34 16.13
CA ASP A 581 -40.18 9.25 15.17
C ASP A 581 -41.49 8.67 14.63
N THR A 582 -42.59 9.37 14.90
CA THR A 582 -43.95 8.91 14.58
C THR A 582 -44.20 8.70 13.09
N ARG A 583 -43.34 9.25 12.21
CA ARG A 583 -43.40 9.06 10.75
C ARG A 583 -42.97 7.67 10.28
N GLN A 584 -42.18 6.95 11.08
CA GLN A 584 -41.71 5.62 10.71
C GLN A 584 -42.71 4.51 11.05
N GLY A 585 -43.82 4.84 11.72
CA GLY A 585 -44.74 3.85 12.27
C GLY A 585 -44.09 3.01 13.38
N GLU A 586 -44.80 2.00 13.88
CA GLU A 586 -44.22 1.02 14.80
C GLU A 586 -43.41 -0.04 14.02
N SER A 587 -42.29 0.35 13.40
CA SER A 587 -41.43 -0.62 12.70
C SER A 587 -40.79 -1.61 13.67
N GLU A 588 -41.13 -2.89 13.51
CA GLU A 588 -40.50 -4.00 14.23
C GLU A 588 -39.03 -4.14 13.82
N LEU A 589 -38.70 -3.96 12.54
CA LEU A 589 -37.33 -4.02 12.05
C LEU A 589 -36.41 -3.06 12.79
N LEU A 590 -36.79 -1.79 12.91
CA LEU A 590 -35.95 -0.77 13.56
C LEU A 590 -35.80 -1.02 15.05
N LYS A 591 -36.87 -1.47 15.71
CA LYS A 591 -36.86 -1.84 17.13
C LYS A 591 -35.93 -3.04 17.41
N VAL A 592 -36.00 -4.07 16.55
CA VAL A 592 -35.12 -5.24 16.60
C VAL A 592 -33.66 -4.87 16.34
N VAL A 593 -33.38 -4.11 15.27
CA VAL A 593 -32.01 -3.75 14.85
C VAL A 593 -31.31 -2.85 15.86
N TYR A 594 -32.04 -1.88 16.43
CA TYR A 594 -31.46 -0.90 17.37
C TYR A 594 -31.71 -1.23 18.84
N GLU A 595 -32.30 -2.38 19.14
CA GLU A 595 -32.53 -2.91 20.50
C GLU A 595 -33.29 -1.92 21.40
N VAL A 596 -34.37 -1.33 20.87
CA VAL A 596 -35.21 -0.35 21.59
C VAL A 596 -36.45 -1.00 22.24
N ASP A 597 -36.69 -2.29 22.03
CA ASP A 597 -37.81 -3.04 22.60
C ASP A 597 -37.71 -3.26 24.12
N GLU A 598 -38.83 -3.03 24.83
CA GLU A 598 -38.98 -3.24 26.28
C GLU A 598 -39.11 -4.72 26.71
N GLU A 599 -39.16 -5.68 25.78
CA GLU A 599 -39.19 -7.14 26.07
C GLU A 599 -37.96 -7.62 26.91
N THR A 600 -37.00 -6.74 27.17
CA THR A 600 -35.78 -6.98 27.96
C THR A 600 -35.89 -6.54 29.43
N ALA A 601 -37.00 -5.93 29.86
CA ALA A 601 -37.04 -5.17 31.12
C ALA A 601 -37.97 -5.74 32.22
N GLY A 602 -38.64 -6.88 32.04
CA GLY A 602 -39.77 -7.22 32.93
C GLY A 602 -40.16 -8.67 33.18
N GLU A 603 -39.40 -9.69 32.75
CA GLU A 603 -39.76 -11.09 33.04
C GLU A 603 -38.76 -11.77 33.97
N ASP A 604 -39.26 -12.63 34.89
CA ASP A 604 -38.45 -13.55 35.68
C ASP A 604 -37.74 -14.53 34.73
N HIS A 605 -36.53 -14.16 34.33
CA HIS A 605 -35.73 -14.88 33.37
C HIS A 605 -35.27 -16.23 33.93
N ASN A 606 -35.79 -17.33 33.37
CA ASN A 606 -35.34 -18.67 33.73
C ASN A 606 -33.99 -18.98 33.07
N ILE A 607 -32.92 -18.96 33.87
CA ILE A 607 -31.54 -19.27 33.45
C ILE A 607 -31.40 -20.72 32.95
N GLN A 608 -32.37 -21.60 33.23
CA GLN A 608 -32.40 -22.97 32.70
C GLN A 608 -32.75 -23.04 31.20
N GLN A 609 -33.26 -21.96 30.59
CA GLN A 609 -33.61 -21.90 29.17
C GLN A 609 -32.83 -20.80 28.45
N LEU A 610 -31.50 -20.96 28.37
CA LEU A 610 -30.59 -19.94 27.84
C LEU A 610 -30.96 -19.44 26.43
N GLN A 611 -31.48 -20.32 25.57
CA GLN A 611 -31.85 -20.03 24.19
C GLN A 611 -33.05 -19.07 24.03
N THR A 612 -33.87 -18.90 25.07
CA THR A 612 -35.04 -18.00 25.04
C THR A 612 -34.75 -16.62 25.65
N LEU A 613 -33.59 -16.44 26.29
CA LEU A 613 -33.18 -15.19 26.94
C LEU A 613 -32.82 -14.11 25.91
N PRO A 614 -33.51 -12.96 25.88
CA PRO A 614 -33.20 -11.86 24.96
C PRO A 614 -31.74 -11.37 25.05
N ALA A 615 -31.18 -11.33 26.27
CA ALA A 615 -29.81 -10.86 26.52
C ALA A 615 -28.75 -11.72 25.80
N MET A 616 -29.00 -13.02 25.61
CA MET A 616 -28.11 -13.94 24.90
C MET A 616 -27.99 -13.62 23.41
N TRP A 617 -28.94 -12.86 22.87
CA TRP A 617 -29.05 -12.52 21.45
C TRP A 617 -28.85 -11.04 21.18
N ARG A 618 -28.22 -10.31 22.12
CA ARG A 618 -27.82 -8.91 21.88
C ARG A 618 -26.69 -8.82 20.87
N TYR A 619 -26.78 -7.82 20.02
CA TYR A 619 -25.70 -7.45 19.12
C TYR A 619 -24.47 -7.06 19.93
N ARG A 620 -23.31 -7.59 19.53
CA ARG A 620 -22.01 -7.19 20.07
C ARG A 620 -21.07 -6.90 18.91
N PRO A 621 -20.34 -5.76 18.95
CA PRO A 621 -19.29 -5.52 17.98
C PRO A 621 -18.24 -6.63 18.08
N ARG A 622 -17.81 -7.17 16.93
CA ARG A 622 -16.70 -8.11 16.86
C ARG A 622 -15.42 -7.47 17.39
N ILE A 623 -14.67 -8.18 18.23
CA ILE A 623 -13.35 -7.74 18.66
C ILE A 623 -12.39 -7.92 17.49
N THR A 624 -11.76 -6.82 17.08
CA THR A 624 -10.76 -6.80 16.00
C THR A 624 -9.53 -6.03 16.46
N VAL A 625 -8.40 -6.23 15.79
CA VAL A 625 -7.17 -5.47 16.04
C VAL A 625 -7.40 -3.96 15.89
N ASP A 626 -8.16 -3.56 14.86
CA ASP A 626 -8.49 -2.16 14.64
C ASP A 626 -9.42 -1.61 15.75
N HIS A 627 -10.35 -2.44 16.25
CA HIS A 627 -11.19 -2.07 17.40
C HIS A 627 -10.35 -1.84 18.67
N PHE A 628 -9.39 -2.73 18.96
CA PHE A 628 -8.46 -2.60 20.08
C PHE A 628 -7.65 -1.30 20.01
N PHE A 629 -6.97 -1.03 18.88
CA PHE A 629 -6.16 0.17 18.75
C PHE A 629 -7.00 1.45 18.77
N ARG A 630 -8.25 1.42 18.28
CA ARG A 630 -9.18 2.53 18.46
C ARG A 630 -9.50 2.77 19.93
N GLN A 631 -9.79 1.71 20.70
CA GLN A 631 -10.08 1.85 22.13
C GLN A 631 -8.85 2.31 22.91
N PHE A 632 -7.66 1.84 22.54
CA PHE A 632 -6.39 2.35 23.08
C PHE A 632 -6.23 3.85 22.83
N HIS A 633 -6.43 4.32 21.59
CA HIS A 633 -6.39 5.74 21.26
C HIS A 633 -7.36 6.56 22.12
N LEU A 634 -8.62 6.10 22.23
CA LEU A 634 -9.67 6.79 22.97
C LEU A 634 -9.41 6.83 24.48
N GLN A 635 -9.04 5.71 25.08
CA GLN A 635 -8.90 5.59 26.54
C GLN A 635 -7.56 6.11 27.03
N VAL A 636 -6.50 6.00 26.22
CA VAL A 636 -5.12 6.30 26.64
C VAL A 636 -4.59 7.57 25.96
N GLU A 637 -4.53 7.61 24.63
CA GLU A 637 -3.78 8.66 23.92
C GLU A 637 -4.44 10.04 23.99
N THR A 638 -5.77 10.08 24.00
CA THR A 638 -6.51 11.35 24.11
C THR A 638 -6.51 11.93 25.54
N HIS A 639 -6.15 11.13 26.54
CA HIS A 639 -6.08 11.56 27.93
C HIS A 639 -4.65 11.97 28.31
N LYS A 640 -4.44 13.28 28.57
CA LYS A 640 -3.10 13.84 28.86
C LYS A 640 -2.31 13.10 29.94
N ASN A 641 -3.00 12.58 30.97
CA ASN A 641 -2.35 11.89 32.10
C ASN A 641 -1.99 10.43 31.80
N MET A 642 -2.62 9.82 30.78
CA MET A 642 -2.45 8.39 30.43
C MET A 642 -1.59 8.18 29.19
N LYS A 643 -1.39 9.22 28.38
CA LYS A 643 -0.70 9.18 27.08
C LYS A 643 0.67 8.49 27.12
N ASP A 644 1.41 8.60 28.23
CA ASP A 644 2.76 8.04 28.38
C ASP A 644 2.80 6.72 29.17
N LYS A 645 1.64 6.17 29.58
CA LYS A 645 1.57 4.94 30.38
C LYS A 645 2.00 3.69 29.59
N PHE A 646 1.66 3.63 28.30
CA PHE A 646 1.90 2.47 27.43
C PHE A 646 2.70 2.87 26.17
N PRO A 647 3.98 3.25 26.32
CA PRO A 647 4.76 3.82 25.24
C PRO A 647 5.07 2.83 24.11
N VAL A 648 5.11 1.53 24.39
CA VAL A 648 5.43 0.48 23.40
C VAL A 648 4.22 0.22 22.51
N ILE A 649 3.01 0.08 23.09
CA ILE A 649 1.77 -0.03 22.30
C ILE A 649 1.62 1.19 21.39
N ARG A 650 1.89 2.39 21.91
CA ARG A 650 1.84 3.63 21.14
C ARG A 650 2.80 3.63 19.96
N LEU A 651 4.07 3.25 20.17
CA LEU A 651 5.05 3.15 19.08
C LEU A 651 4.61 2.10 18.05
N PHE A 652 4.18 0.93 18.51
CA PHE A 652 3.71 -0.16 17.64
C PHE A 652 2.50 0.25 16.81
N SER A 653 1.51 0.92 17.42
CA SER A 653 0.32 1.42 16.74
C SER A 653 0.66 2.50 15.71
N ALA A 654 1.59 3.41 16.02
CA ALA A 654 2.01 4.47 15.11
C ALA A 654 2.68 3.91 13.84
N GLU A 655 3.52 2.88 13.99
CA GLU A 655 4.28 2.26 12.89
C GLU A 655 3.59 1.02 12.30
N SER A 656 2.36 0.73 12.73
CA SER A 656 1.60 -0.48 12.41
C SER A 656 1.56 -0.81 10.92
N HIS A 657 1.41 0.20 10.06
CA HIS A 657 1.36 0.03 8.62
C HIS A 657 2.67 -0.50 8.03
N VAL A 658 3.83 0.06 8.41
CA VAL A 658 5.13 -0.46 8.00
C VAL A 658 5.34 -1.86 8.55
N LEU A 659 4.99 -2.11 9.81
CA LEU A 659 5.17 -3.42 10.43
C LEU A 659 4.34 -4.51 9.72
N ARG A 660 3.12 -4.19 9.27
CA ARG A 660 2.32 -5.08 8.41
C ARG A 660 2.98 -5.30 7.04
N ALA A 661 3.59 -4.28 6.44
CA ALA A 661 4.34 -4.46 5.19
C ALA A 661 5.61 -5.31 5.38
N LEU A 662 6.29 -5.16 6.53
CA LEU A 662 7.49 -5.93 6.90
C LEU A 662 7.21 -7.43 7.06
N HIS A 663 5.98 -7.82 7.39
CA HIS A 663 5.56 -9.22 7.42
C HIS A 663 5.82 -9.95 6.09
N HIS A 664 5.66 -9.25 4.96
CA HIS A 664 5.85 -9.80 3.63
C HIS A 664 7.33 -9.84 3.18
N LEU A 665 8.21 -9.09 3.84
CA LEU A 665 9.60 -8.91 3.42
C LEU A 665 10.41 -10.23 3.31
N PRO A 666 10.34 -11.19 4.25
CA PRO A 666 11.05 -12.47 4.12
C PRO A 666 10.65 -13.26 2.88
N ALA A 667 9.34 -13.29 2.57
CA ALA A 667 8.81 -13.98 1.40
C ALA A 667 9.24 -13.29 0.10
N ILE A 668 9.26 -11.95 0.08
CA ILE A 668 9.75 -11.16 -1.05
C ILE A 668 11.23 -11.44 -1.29
N LEU A 669 12.10 -11.30 -0.29
CA LEU A 669 13.54 -11.54 -0.41
C LEU A 669 13.84 -12.96 -0.90
N SER A 670 13.15 -13.96 -0.31
CA SER A 670 13.32 -15.36 -0.70
C SER A 670 12.82 -15.64 -2.12
N GLY A 671 11.69 -15.05 -2.50
CA GLY A 671 11.12 -15.15 -3.85
C GLY A 671 12.01 -14.51 -4.91
N GLN A 672 12.51 -13.30 -4.64
CA GLN A 672 13.42 -12.58 -5.54
C GLN A 672 14.74 -13.29 -5.70
N LYS A 673 15.32 -13.80 -4.61
CA LYS A 673 16.54 -14.61 -4.69
C LYS A 673 16.33 -15.82 -5.61
N ARG A 674 15.20 -16.52 -5.48
CA ARG A 674 14.85 -17.68 -6.33
C ARG A 674 14.70 -17.26 -7.80
N LEU A 675 13.94 -16.19 -8.05
CA LEU A 675 13.67 -15.67 -9.38
C LEU A 675 14.95 -15.19 -10.07
N MET A 676 15.79 -14.42 -9.37
CA MET A 676 17.08 -13.96 -9.86
C MET A 676 18.00 -15.13 -10.19
N MET A 677 18.03 -16.19 -9.36
CA MET A 677 18.81 -17.40 -9.65
C MET A 677 18.32 -18.15 -10.89
N GLN A 678 17.01 -18.20 -11.14
CA GLN A 678 16.42 -18.85 -12.32
C GLN A 678 16.67 -18.05 -13.61
N LEU A 679 16.67 -16.72 -13.52
CA LEU A 679 16.84 -15.80 -14.65
C LEU A 679 18.28 -15.30 -14.84
N HIS A 680 19.19 -15.65 -13.92
CA HIS A 680 20.58 -15.19 -13.93
C HIS A 680 21.23 -15.47 -15.28
N ARG A 681 21.75 -14.42 -15.93
CA ARG A 681 22.44 -14.48 -17.23
C ARG A 681 21.60 -14.98 -18.42
N ARG A 682 20.27 -15.09 -18.26
CA ARG A 682 19.35 -15.50 -19.33
C ARG A 682 18.49 -14.35 -19.85
N LEU A 683 18.26 -13.34 -19.01
CA LEU A 683 17.37 -12.22 -19.29
C LEU A 683 18.17 -10.96 -19.66
N ASP A 684 17.78 -10.31 -20.75
CA ASP A 684 18.23 -8.96 -21.11
C ASP A 684 17.33 -7.87 -20.48
N ARG A 685 17.87 -6.66 -20.28
CA ARG A 685 17.10 -5.54 -19.70
C ARG A 685 15.86 -5.19 -20.53
N ALA A 686 15.99 -5.21 -21.86
CA ALA A 686 14.89 -4.96 -22.79
C ALA A 686 13.78 -6.03 -22.67
N GLU A 687 14.16 -7.30 -22.49
CA GLU A 687 13.20 -8.38 -22.26
C GLU A 687 12.49 -8.19 -20.91
N ALA A 688 13.21 -7.81 -19.86
CA ALA A 688 12.63 -7.54 -18.55
C ALA A 688 11.66 -6.34 -18.55
N ALA A 689 11.90 -5.36 -19.43
CA ALA A 689 11.06 -4.18 -19.61
C ALA A 689 9.81 -4.44 -20.47
N THR A 690 9.76 -5.55 -21.21
CA THR A 690 8.67 -5.88 -22.14
C THR A 690 7.82 -7.06 -21.68
N LEU A 691 8.43 -8.09 -21.09
CA LEU A 691 7.72 -9.26 -20.57
C LEU A 691 6.84 -8.90 -19.38
N THR A 692 5.57 -9.34 -19.41
CA THR A 692 4.68 -9.18 -18.26
C THR A 692 4.84 -10.33 -17.27
N ILE A 693 4.47 -10.10 -16.01
CA ILE A 693 4.47 -11.15 -14.99
C ILE A 693 3.53 -12.31 -15.40
N GLY A 694 2.38 -11.98 -16.01
CA GLY A 694 1.41 -12.95 -16.51
C GLY A 694 1.97 -13.84 -17.61
N ASP A 695 2.79 -13.29 -18.52
CA ASP A 695 3.46 -14.09 -19.55
C ASP A 695 4.35 -15.15 -18.92
N VAL A 696 5.16 -14.78 -17.93
CA VAL A 696 6.08 -15.72 -17.26
C VAL A 696 5.32 -16.77 -16.43
N LEU A 697 4.25 -16.35 -15.74
CA LEU A 697 3.37 -17.28 -15.00
C LEU A 697 2.73 -18.31 -15.92
N SER A 698 2.27 -17.89 -17.11
CA SER A 698 1.63 -18.79 -18.07
C SER A 698 2.58 -19.87 -18.60
N ARG A 699 3.87 -19.53 -18.75
CA ARG A 699 4.91 -20.44 -19.22
C ARG A 699 5.39 -21.42 -18.15
N ARG A 700 5.03 -21.21 -16.87
CA ARG A 700 5.48 -21.99 -15.70
C ARG A 700 7.00 -22.12 -15.61
N GLU A 701 7.72 -21.09 -16.05
CA GLU A 701 9.19 -21.08 -16.12
C GLU A 701 9.83 -20.81 -14.75
N CYS A 702 9.11 -20.14 -13.84
CA CYS A 702 9.64 -19.65 -12.58
C CYS A 702 8.80 -20.12 -11.37
N ASP A 703 9.33 -21.07 -10.62
CA ASP A 703 8.70 -21.59 -9.40
C ASP A 703 8.53 -20.50 -8.32
N GLY A 704 7.31 -20.39 -7.78
CA GLY A 704 6.99 -19.48 -6.67
C GLY A 704 6.82 -18.00 -7.07
N LEU A 705 6.81 -17.68 -8.36
CA LEU A 705 6.57 -16.32 -8.86
C LEU A 705 5.21 -15.76 -8.41
N GLU A 706 4.17 -16.59 -8.37
CA GLU A 706 2.83 -16.18 -7.93
C GLU A 706 2.84 -15.73 -6.45
N GLN A 707 3.51 -16.50 -5.58
CA GLN A 707 3.65 -16.16 -4.17
C GLN A 707 4.51 -14.89 -3.98
N LEU A 708 5.58 -14.73 -4.78
CA LEU A 708 6.39 -13.50 -4.79
C LEU A 708 5.53 -12.30 -5.18
N MET A 709 4.83 -12.38 -6.31
CA MET A 709 3.97 -11.31 -6.81
C MET A 709 2.95 -10.92 -5.75
N ARG A 710 2.27 -11.90 -5.15
CA ARG A 710 1.27 -11.66 -4.11
C ARG A 710 1.84 -10.91 -2.90
N ASN A 711 2.96 -11.36 -2.35
CA ASN A 711 3.58 -10.69 -1.20
C ASN A 711 4.13 -9.30 -1.56
N PHE A 712 4.71 -9.16 -2.75
CA PHE A 712 5.20 -7.90 -3.26
C PHE A 712 4.05 -6.89 -3.42
N SER A 713 2.96 -7.29 -4.08
CA SER A 713 1.78 -6.44 -4.28
C SER A 713 1.17 -6.03 -2.93
N LEU A 714 1.04 -6.95 -1.96
CA LEU A 714 0.53 -6.61 -0.63
C LEU A 714 1.42 -5.58 0.09
N ALA A 715 2.73 -5.81 0.12
CA ALA A 715 3.65 -4.84 0.73
C ALA A 715 3.65 -3.49 0.00
N TRP A 716 3.65 -3.52 -1.33
CA TRP A 716 3.64 -2.34 -2.19
C TRP A 716 2.40 -1.48 -1.95
N GLU A 717 1.20 -2.08 -1.94
CA GLU A 717 -0.05 -1.35 -1.72
C GLU A 717 -0.12 -0.68 -0.34
N ILE A 718 0.55 -1.24 0.67
CA ILE A 718 0.61 -0.65 2.01
C ILE A 718 1.50 0.61 2.04
N VAL A 719 2.62 0.63 1.31
CA VAL A 719 3.65 1.68 1.47
C VAL A 719 3.86 2.57 0.25
N LYS A 720 3.23 2.32 -0.90
CA LYS A 720 3.48 3.06 -2.15
C LYS A 720 3.31 4.58 -2.03
N GLU A 721 2.34 5.06 -1.24
CA GLU A 721 2.15 6.50 -0.99
C GLU A 721 3.37 7.12 -0.29
N HIS A 722 4.06 6.36 0.57
CA HIS A 722 5.30 6.79 1.24
C HIS A 722 6.52 6.68 0.32
N LEU A 723 6.53 5.71 -0.61
CA LEU A 723 7.62 5.53 -1.57
C LEU A 723 7.76 6.70 -2.57
N ILE A 724 6.67 7.40 -2.88
CA ILE A 724 6.69 8.59 -3.76
C ILE A 724 7.61 9.67 -3.20
N ALA A 725 7.58 9.88 -1.88
CA ALA A 725 8.42 10.85 -1.18
C ALA A 725 9.75 10.25 -0.69
N PHE A 726 9.91 8.93 -0.71
CA PHE A 726 11.12 8.27 -0.25
C PHE A 726 12.28 8.44 -1.25
N ARG A 727 13.48 8.63 -0.71
CA ARG A 727 14.73 8.70 -1.46
C ARG A 727 15.75 7.80 -0.79
N CYS A 728 16.56 7.11 -1.58
CA CYS A 728 17.60 6.25 -1.02
C CYS A 728 18.87 6.26 -1.87
N PRO A 729 20.04 6.04 -1.23
CA PRO A 729 21.29 5.85 -1.94
C PRO A 729 21.29 4.56 -2.77
N ALA A 730 21.77 4.68 -3.99
CA ALA A 730 22.05 3.59 -4.92
C ALA A 730 23.53 3.61 -5.30
N PRO A 731 24.21 2.44 -5.32
CA PRO A 731 25.58 2.36 -5.80
C PRO A 731 25.71 2.94 -7.22
N MET A 732 26.73 3.77 -7.44
CA MET A 732 27.03 4.45 -8.72
C MET A 732 26.04 5.52 -9.21
N GLU A 733 24.77 5.46 -8.81
CA GLU A 733 23.70 6.38 -9.27
C GLU A 733 23.39 7.51 -8.27
N GLY A 734 23.95 7.46 -7.05
CA GLY A 734 23.70 8.48 -6.03
C GLY A 734 22.31 8.33 -5.41
N LEU A 735 21.57 9.43 -5.24
CA LEU A 735 20.25 9.41 -4.60
C LEU A 735 19.16 9.15 -5.65
N VAL A 736 18.42 8.05 -5.49
CA VAL A 736 17.33 7.66 -6.43
C VAL A 736 15.95 7.91 -5.85
N SER A 737 14.99 8.16 -6.75
CA SER A 737 13.57 8.38 -6.47
C SER A 737 12.69 7.47 -7.30
N LEU A 738 11.44 7.25 -6.86
CA LEU A 738 10.50 6.44 -7.61
C LEU A 738 10.10 7.17 -8.90
N PRO A 739 10.23 6.55 -10.10
CA PRO A 739 9.81 7.17 -11.35
C PRO A 739 8.32 7.51 -11.35
N GLU A 740 7.95 8.61 -12.02
CA GLU A 740 6.55 9.12 -12.06
C GLU A 740 5.57 8.08 -12.60
N GLU A 741 6.00 7.23 -13.54
CA GLU A 741 5.16 6.16 -14.10
C GLU A 741 4.71 5.11 -13.06
N PHE A 742 5.39 5.04 -11.91
CA PHE A 742 5.05 4.13 -10.82
C PHE A 742 4.38 4.82 -9.63
N HIS A 743 4.14 6.13 -9.71
CA HIS A 743 3.40 6.85 -8.66
C HIS A 743 1.97 6.31 -8.62
N ASN A 744 1.57 5.77 -7.46
CA ASN A 744 0.28 5.13 -7.22
C ASN A 744 -0.06 3.89 -8.08
N ALA A 745 0.88 3.41 -8.91
CA ALA A 745 0.67 2.23 -9.74
C ALA A 745 0.47 0.97 -8.89
N SER A 746 -0.44 0.08 -9.32
CA SER A 746 -0.64 -1.23 -8.70
C SER A 746 0.13 -2.33 -9.43
N VAL A 747 0.74 -3.23 -8.67
CA VAL A 747 1.48 -4.36 -9.23
C VAL A 747 0.52 -5.52 -9.49
N THR A 748 0.31 -5.84 -10.76
CA THR A 748 -0.64 -6.87 -11.21
C THR A 748 0.06 -7.84 -12.18
N VAL A 749 -0.66 -8.88 -12.61
CA VAL A 749 -0.15 -9.80 -13.66
C VAL A 749 0.20 -9.07 -14.97
N LYS A 750 -0.36 -7.89 -15.23
CA LYS A 750 -0.06 -7.08 -16.43
C LYS A 750 1.20 -6.23 -16.29
N SER A 751 1.74 -6.10 -15.07
CA SER A 751 2.94 -5.32 -14.83
C SER A 751 4.17 -5.99 -15.45
N ARG A 752 5.15 -5.18 -15.84
CA ARG A 752 6.44 -5.65 -16.39
C ARG A 752 7.18 -6.49 -15.34
N LEU A 753 7.83 -7.57 -15.76
CA LEU A 753 8.61 -8.46 -14.89
C LEU A 753 9.70 -7.70 -14.12
N GLY A 754 10.31 -6.69 -14.75
CA GLY A 754 11.33 -5.84 -14.15
C GLY A 754 10.93 -5.21 -12.80
N VAL A 755 9.63 -4.97 -12.56
CA VAL A 755 9.13 -4.40 -11.29
C VAL A 755 9.47 -5.29 -10.08
N LEU A 756 9.49 -6.61 -10.26
CA LEU A 756 9.79 -7.58 -9.20
C LEU A 756 11.29 -7.85 -9.03
N LEU A 757 12.14 -7.40 -9.97
CA LEU A 757 13.57 -7.66 -10.00
C LEU A 757 14.33 -6.44 -9.46
N PRO A 758 15.01 -6.54 -8.31
CA PRO A 758 15.73 -5.39 -7.74
C PRO A 758 16.81 -4.88 -8.71
N SER A 759 16.72 -3.60 -9.09
CA SER A 759 17.74 -2.89 -9.90
C SER A 759 17.82 -1.44 -9.44
N THR A 760 18.98 -0.81 -9.63
CA THR A 760 19.18 0.63 -9.35
C THR A 760 18.71 1.53 -10.49
N GLN A 761 18.13 0.95 -11.56
CA GLN A 761 17.69 1.65 -12.77
C GLN A 761 16.37 1.08 -13.28
N GLY A 762 15.64 1.88 -14.07
CA GLY A 762 14.38 1.51 -14.73
C GLY A 762 13.31 0.98 -13.76
N ALA A 763 12.47 0.06 -14.26
CA ALA A 763 11.36 -0.54 -13.50
C ALA A 763 11.81 -1.31 -12.23
N GLY A 764 13.07 -1.77 -12.17
CA GLY A 764 13.59 -2.48 -11.00
C GLY A 764 13.83 -1.58 -9.79
N LEU A 765 13.77 -0.25 -9.96
CA LEU A 765 13.75 0.71 -8.86
C LEU A 765 12.57 0.48 -7.91
N CYS A 766 11.41 0.03 -8.41
CA CYS A 766 10.26 -0.28 -7.57
C CYS A 766 10.63 -1.31 -6.48
N SER A 767 11.25 -2.41 -6.89
CA SER A 767 11.72 -3.42 -5.95
C SER A 767 12.86 -2.90 -5.08
N TYR A 768 13.85 -2.22 -5.64
CA TYR A 768 15.00 -1.75 -4.88
C TYR A 768 14.57 -0.78 -3.77
N MET A 769 13.72 0.20 -4.11
CA MET A 769 13.22 1.20 -3.16
C MET A 769 12.31 0.60 -2.10
N LEU A 770 11.42 -0.34 -2.46
CA LEU A 770 10.58 -1.04 -1.48
C LEU A 770 11.44 -1.72 -0.42
N LEU A 771 12.48 -2.45 -0.84
CA LEU A 771 13.38 -3.14 0.07
C LEU A 771 14.17 -2.17 0.95
N GLN A 772 14.78 -1.13 0.36
CA GLN A 772 15.52 -0.11 1.12
C GLN A 772 14.63 0.60 2.16
N TYR A 773 13.40 0.95 1.77
CA TYR A 773 12.43 1.58 2.65
C TYR A 773 12.09 0.69 3.84
N LEU A 774 11.62 -0.55 3.59
CA LEU A 774 11.21 -1.47 4.65
C LEU A 774 12.38 -1.78 5.60
N LEU A 775 13.58 -2.01 5.07
CA LEU A 775 14.77 -2.26 5.89
C LEU A 775 15.15 -1.04 6.74
N SER A 776 15.01 0.18 6.22
CA SER A 776 15.23 1.40 7.01
C SER A 776 14.21 1.49 8.13
N GLN A 777 12.92 1.34 7.81
CA GLN A 777 11.85 1.46 8.80
C GLN A 777 11.97 0.40 9.90
N HIS A 778 12.37 -0.84 9.58
CA HIS A 778 12.67 -1.87 10.58
C HIS A 778 13.75 -1.42 11.58
N ASN A 779 14.87 -0.90 11.06
CA ASN A 779 15.96 -0.41 11.92
C ASN A 779 15.55 0.83 12.73
N ASP A 780 14.80 1.74 12.12
CA ASP A 780 14.32 2.97 12.75
C ASP A 780 13.32 2.65 13.87
N PHE A 781 12.45 1.67 13.65
CA PHE A 781 11.56 1.13 14.68
C PHE A 781 12.34 0.57 15.87
N LEU A 782 13.33 -0.31 15.63
CA LEU A 782 14.16 -0.89 16.69
C LEU A 782 14.93 0.19 17.47
N HIS A 783 15.41 1.23 16.78
CA HIS A 783 16.09 2.37 17.41
C HIS A 783 15.15 3.13 18.35
N ARG A 784 13.92 3.44 17.90
CA ARG A 784 12.91 4.10 18.75
C ARG A 784 12.48 3.22 19.92
N TYR A 785 12.31 1.91 19.69
CA TYR A 785 11.98 0.95 20.74
C TYR A 785 13.09 0.89 21.81
N CYS A 786 14.36 0.81 21.40
CA CYS A 786 15.52 0.88 22.30
C CYS A 786 15.49 2.12 23.20
N ALA A 787 15.17 3.28 22.63
CA ALA A 787 15.07 4.52 23.37
C ALA A 787 13.97 4.47 24.45
N LEU A 788 12.84 3.81 24.18
CA LEU A 788 11.76 3.64 25.15
C LEU A 788 12.16 2.72 26.31
N ILE A 789 12.81 1.59 26.03
CA ILE A 789 13.25 0.64 27.04
C ILE A 789 14.61 0.98 27.67
N LYS A 790 15.18 2.15 27.32
CA LYS A 790 16.48 2.65 27.78
C LYS A 790 17.65 1.68 27.52
N GLN A 791 17.60 0.98 26.38
CA GLN A 791 18.69 0.13 25.90
C GLN A 791 19.41 0.79 24.73
N LYS A 792 20.65 0.38 24.46
CA LYS A 792 21.41 0.85 23.29
C LYS A 792 21.01 0.02 22.07
N PRO A 793 20.84 0.61 20.87
CA PRO A 793 20.57 -0.14 19.63
C PRO A 793 21.60 -1.23 19.29
N THR A 794 22.81 -1.14 19.85
CA THR A 794 23.86 -2.16 19.73
C THR A 794 23.63 -3.41 20.58
N SER A 795 22.59 -3.46 21.42
CA SER A 795 22.21 -4.66 22.16
C SER A 795 21.60 -5.73 21.26
N PHE A 796 20.99 -5.33 20.14
CA PHE A 796 20.48 -6.25 19.15
C PHE A 796 21.62 -6.79 18.28
N PRO A 797 21.63 -8.10 17.96
CA PRO A 797 22.60 -8.67 17.03
C PRO A 797 22.45 -8.03 15.65
N GLU A 798 23.57 -7.91 14.92
CA GLU A 798 23.56 -7.47 13.52
C GLU A 798 23.44 -8.64 12.56
N VAL A 799 22.65 -8.46 11.50
CA VAL A 799 22.48 -9.44 10.42
C VAL A 799 22.57 -8.75 9.05
N SER A 800 23.16 -9.43 8.07
CA SER A 800 23.19 -8.93 6.69
C SER A 800 21.86 -9.21 5.98
N VAL A 801 21.53 -8.41 4.96
CA VAL A 801 20.28 -8.57 4.18
C VAL A 801 20.13 -10.00 3.64
N ARG A 802 21.23 -10.61 3.18
CA ARG A 802 21.26 -11.98 2.64
C ARG A 802 20.92 -13.07 3.66
N ALA A 803 21.09 -12.80 4.94
CA ALA A 803 20.84 -13.74 6.04
C ALA A 803 19.53 -13.44 6.79
N LEU A 804 18.71 -12.52 6.28
CA LEU A 804 17.42 -12.18 6.89
C LEU A 804 16.43 -13.35 6.81
N VAL A 805 15.73 -13.55 7.91
CA VAL A 805 14.61 -14.48 8.06
C VAL A 805 13.55 -13.82 8.95
N GLU A 806 12.33 -14.37 8.97
CA GLU A 806 11.17 -13.80 9.68
C GLU A 806 11.47 -13.44 11.14
N ARG A 807 12.13 -14.32 11.91
CA ARG A 807 12.48 -14.06 13.32
C ARG A 807 13.33 -12.81 13.57
N HIS A 808 14.09 -12.35 12.57
CA HIS A 808 14.96 -11.17 12.69
C HIS A 808 14.16 -9.86 12.60
N LEU A 809 12.97 -9.89 11.98
CA LEU A 809 12.17 -8.72 11.64
C LEU A 809 11.02 -8.51 12.63
N VAL A 810 10.55 -7.26 12.76
CA VAL A 810 9.37 -6.90 13.59
C VAL A 810 8.06 -7.00 12.80
N GLY A 811 8.07 -7.64 11.63
CA GLY A 811 6.88 -7.81 10.81
C GLY A 811 5.84 -8.69 11.49
N TYR A 812 4.55 -8.36 11.37
CA TYR A 812 3.46 -9.11 11.98
C TYR A 812 2.21 -9.17 11.07
N SER A 813 1.42 -10.22 11.24
CA SER A 813 0.06 -10.34 10.72
C SER A 813 -0.97 -9.94 11.79
N PRO A 814 -1.93 -9.04 11.48
CA PRO A 814 -2.97 -8.65 12.43
C PRO A 814 -3.77 -9.84 12.98
N GLU A 815 -4.22 -10.74 12.11
CA GLU A 815 -5.12 -11.81 12.49
C GLU A 815 -4.40 -12.98 13.16
N ARG A 816 -3.18 -13.31 12.71
CA ARG A 816 -2.41 -14.43 13.25
C ARG A 816 -1.60 -14.08 14.50
N ASP A 817 -0.99 -12.90 14.51
CA ASP A 817 -0.01 -12.57 15.55
C ASP A 817 -0.62 -11.66 16.64
N ILE A 818 -1.54 -10.75 16.30
CA ILE A 818 -2.05 -9.73 17.25
C ILE A 818 -3.44 -10.05 17.81
N LEU A 819 -4.40 -10.49 16.98
CA LEU A 819 -5.76 -10.79 17.44
C LEU A 819 -5.78 -11.78 18.63
N PRO A 820 -5.00 -12.88 18.64
CA PRO A 820 -4.92 -13.77 19.79
C PRO A 820 -4.47 -13.07 21.07
N MET A 821 -3.53 -12.13 20.97
CA MET A 821 -3.06 -11.34 22.11
C MET A 821 -4.15 -10.38 22.61
N VAL A 822 -4.89 -9.76 21.69
CA VAL A 822 -6.01 -8.86 22.03
C VAL A 822 -7.09 -9.62 22.78
N LEU A 823 -7.49 -10.79 22.28
CA LEU A 823 -8.54 -11.61 22.88
C LEU A 823 -8.14 -12.17 24.25
N ALA A 824 -6.88 -12.61 24.40
CA ALA A 824 -6.36 -13.08 25.68
C ALA A 824 -6.44 -12.01 26.78
N HIS A 825 -6.28 -10.73 26.42
CA HIS A 825 -6.30 -9.57 27.32
C HIS A 825 -7.59 -8.75 27.23
N SER A 826 -8.68 -9.37 26.78
CA SER A 826 -10.03 -8.79 26.73
C SER A 826 -10.86 -9.28 27.91
N ASN A 827 -11.22 -8.37 28.82
CA ASN A 827 -11.99 -8.66 30.02
C ASN A 827 -13.45 -8.20 29.89
N TYR A 828 -14.39 -9.09 30.17
CA TYR A 828 -15.81 -8.77 30.25
C TYR A 828 -16.18 -8.41 31.69
N ASN A 829 -16.41 -7.13 31.97
CA ASN A 829 -16.81 -6.65 33.28
C ASN A 829 -18.31 -6.79 33.52
N LEU A 830 -18.66 -7.32 34.68
CA LEU A 830 -20.01 -7.66 35.10
C LEU A 830 -20.45 -6.67 36.19
N MET A 831 -21.19 -5.62 35.81
CA MET A 831 -21.80 -4.71 36.78
C MET A 831 -23.28 -5.07 36.99
N VAL A 832 -23.71 -5.20 38.25
CA VAL A 832 -25.08 -5.57 38.61
C VAL A 832 -26.06 -4.55 38.01
N GLY A 833 -27.01 -5.01 37.18
CA GLY A 833 -28.03 -4.17 36.55
C GLY A 833 -27.57 -3.41 35.29
N GLN A 834 -26.38 -3.69 34.75
CA GLN A 834 -25.89 -3.13 33.48
C GLN A 834 -25.49 -4.25 32.50
N ALA A 835 -25.43 -3.94 31.21
CA ALA A 835 -24.89 -4.85 30.20
C ALA A 835 -23.38 -5.07 30.43
N ALA A 836 -22.88 -6.27 30.10
CA ALA A 836 -21.46 -6.58 30.19
C ALA A 836 -20.63 -5.58 29.35
N THR A 837 -19.62 -4.94 29.96
CA THR A 837 -18.74 -3.99 29.29
C THR A 837 -17.40 -4.64 28.99
N LEU A 838 -16.90 -4.45 27.77
CA LEU A 838 -15.58 -4.92 27.34
C LEU A 838 -14.50 -3.92 27.79
N GLU A 839 -13.50 -4.40 28.52
CA GLU A 839 -12.32 -3.65 28.92
C GLU A 839 -11.05 -4.39 28.50
N TYR A 840 -10.05 -3.65 28.02
CA TYR A 840 -8.77 -4.22 27.60
C TYR A 840 -7.71 -4.04 28.68
N ASP A 841 -6.99 -5.11 28.99
CA ASP A 841 -5.77 -5.02 29.79
C ASP A 841 -4.59 -4.62 28.90
N PHE A 842 -4.42 -3.30 28.74
CA PHE A 842 -3.30 -2.75 27.98
C PHE A 842 -1.93 -3.03 28.62
N GLU A 843 -1.87 -3.29 29.93
CA GLU A 843 -0.60 -3.56 30.60
C GLU A 843 -0.11 -4.96 30.27
N ALA A 844 -0.97 -5.96 30.43
CA ALA A 844 -0.68 -7.35 30.08
C ALA A 844 -0.45 -7.51 28.57
N PHE A 845 -1.24 -6.84 27.72
CA PHE A 845 -1.00 -6.83 26.28
C PHE A 845 0.37 -6.24 25.92
N GLN A 846 0.79 -5.13 26.55
CA GLN A 846 2.08 -4.53 26.28
C GLN A 846 3.25 -5.45 26.66
N GLN A 847 3.11 -6.21 27.75
CA GLN A 847 4.12 -7.18 28.18
C GLN A 847 4.23 -8.31 27.15
N GLN A 848 3.10 -8.95 26.80
CA GLN A 848 3.10 -10.02 25.82
C GLN A 848 3.60 -9.57 24.43
N LEU A 849 3.21 -8.36 23.99
CA LEU A 849 3.71 -7.77 22.74
C LEU A 849 5.25 -7.69 22.74
N GLN A 850 5.84 -7.28 23.87
CA GLN A 850 7.29 -7.19 23.99
C GLN A 850 7.95 -8.56 23.94
N ASP A 851 7.45 -9.51 24.73
CA ASP A 851 8.05 -10.84 24.87
C ASP A 851 7.95 -11.65 23.58
N THR A 852 6.82 -11.59 22.88
CA THR A 852 6.58 -12.39 21.68
C THR A 852 7.07 -11.74 20.39
N LEU A 853 6.86 -10.43 20.20
CA LEU A 853 7.09 -9.76 18.92
C LEU A 853 8.28 -8.81 18.90
N LEU A 854 8.78 -8.31 20.03
CA LEU A 854 9.87 -7.32 20.06
C LEU A 854 11.18 -7.87 20.61
N GLN A 855 11.12 -8.98 21.35
CA GLN A 855 12.30 -9.64 21.89
C GLN A 855 13.11 -10.32 20.77
N CYS A 856 14.44 -10.43 20.97
CA CYS A 856 15.35 -11.21 20.13
C CYS A 856 15.42 -10.83 18.63
N LYS A 857 15.04 -9.59 18.28
CA LYS A 857 15.14 -9.07 16.91
C LYS A 857 16.57 -8.70 16.55
N ALA A 858 16.86 -8.55 15.26
CA ALA A 858 18.19 -8.22 14.78
C ALA A 858 18.19 -6.91 14.00
N ARG A 859 19.25 -6.11 14.18
CA ARG A 859 19.48 -4.92 13.37
C ARG A 859 20.05 -5.33 12.02
N VAL A 860 19.53 -4.75 10.94
CA VAL A 860 20.09 -4.99 9.60
C VAL A 860 21.33 -4.14 9.43
N LYS A 861 22.43 -4.76 9.01
CA LYS A 861 23.71 -4.09 8.77
C LYS A 861 23.59 -3.10 7.60
N ARG A 862 24.04 -1.87 7.81
CA ARG A 862 24.26 -0.85 6.76
C ARG A 862 25.72 -0.88 6.31
N GLU A 863 25.97 -0.59 5.05
CA GLU A 863 27.33 -0.39 4.53
C GLU A 863 27.86 1.01 4.90
N HIS A 864 29.15 1.28 4.62
CA HIS A 864 29.82 2.54 4.98
C HIS A 864 29.11 3.80 4.46
N ASP A 865 28.42 3.70 3.32
CA ASP A 865 27.69 4.81 2.69
C ASP A 865 26.20 4.86 3.10
N GLY A 866 25.81 4.15 4.16
CA GLY A 866 24.48 4.25 4.78
C GLY A 866 23.34 3.44 4.15
N TYR A 867 23.59 2.77 3.01
CA TYR A 867 22.61 1.91 2.33
C TYR A 867 22.61 0.46 2.85
N PHE A 868 21.53 -0.27 2.57
CA PHE A 868 21.46 -1.72 2.81
C PHE A 868 21.96 -2.48 1.57
N ALA A 869 22.85 -3.45 1.76
CA ALA A 869 23.38 -4.28 0.67
C ALA A 869 22.31 -5.25 0.11
N VAL A 870 21.39 -4.72 -0.69
CA VAL A 870 20.37 -5.46 -1.43
C VAL A 870 21.01 -6.12 -2.66
N GLU A 871 20.72 -7.39 -2.88
CA GLU A 871 21.18 -8.11 -4.07
C GLU A 871 20.36 -7.68 -5.30
N THR A 872 21.03 -7.17 -6.32
CA THR A 872 20.40 -6.70 -7.57
C THR A 872 20.48 -7.75 -8.67
N MET A 873 19.53 -7.71 -9.59
CA MET A 873 19.52 -8.55 -10.79
C MET A 873 20.76 -8.26 -11.64
N VAL A 874 21.31 -9.34 -12.21
CA VAL A 874 22.44 -9.28 -13.14
C VAL A 874 21.96 -9.73 -14.50
N TYR A 875 21.86 -8.78 -15.42
CA TYR A 875 21.43 -9.00 -16.81
C TYR A 875 22.59 -9.47 -17.68
N LYS A 876 22.28 -10.08 -18.82
CA LYS A 876 23.30 -10.58 -19.76
C LYS A 876 24.20 -9.46 -20.30
N ALA A 877 23.65 -8.28 -20.59
CA ALA A 877 24.42 -7.08 -20.98
C ALA A 877 25.40 -6.56 -19.90
N ASP A 878 25.17 -6.83 -18.60
CA ASP A 878 26.07 -6.40 -17.52
C ASP A 878 27.43 -7.14 -17.54
N MET A 879 27.62 -8.08 -18.49
CA MET A 879 28.86 -8.82 -18.75
C MET A 879 29.64 -8.30 -19.97
N SER A 880 29.29 -7.16 -20.56
CA SER A 880 30.06 -6.61 -21.69
C SER A 880 31.55 -6.44 -21.35
N SER A 881 32.42 -6.69 -22.33
CA SER A 881 33.88 -6.55 -22.16
C SER A 881 34.24 -5.14 -21.67
N SER A 882 33.53 -4.12 -22.11
CA SER A 882 33.71 -2.74 -21.64
C SER A 882 33.44 -2.56 -20.14
N ARG A 883 32.33 -3.09 -19.61
CA ARG A 883 32.03 -3.01 -18.17
C ARG A 883 32.99 -3.86 -17.34
N LEU A 884 33.38 -5.02 -17.86
CA LEU A 884 34.43 -5.85 -17.27
C LEU A 884 35.75 -5.07 -17.15
N PHE A 885 36.18 -4.43 -18.25
CA PHE A 885 37.40 -3.64 -18.25
C PHE A 885 37.28 -2.38 -17.38
N ARG A 886 36.09 -1.77 -17.26
CA ARG A 886 35.84 -0.68 -16.29
C ARG A 886 36.15 -1.13 -14.86
N ILE A 887 35.57 -2.26 -14.43
CA ILE A 887 35.81 -2.84 -13.09
C ILE A 887 37.29 -3.16 -12.88
N ILE A 888 37.97 -3.65 -13.92
CA ILE A 888 39.40 -3.98 -13.84
C ILE A 888 40.24 -2.71 -13.71
N ARG A 889 39.92 -1.63 -14.45
CA ARG A 889 40.62 -0.35 -14.34
C ARG A 889 40.50 0.29 -12.96
N ASP A 890 39.35 0.11 -12.31
CA ASP A 890 39.13 0.59 -10.94
C ASP A 890 40.01 -0.15 -9.90
N LYS A 891 40.35 -1.41 -10.18
CA LYS A 891 41.12 -2.28 -9.28
C LYS A 891 42.61 -2.35 -9.61
N ILE A 892 42.96 -2.25 -10.90
CA ILE A 892 44.30 -2.46 -11.44
C ILE A 892 44.54 -1.39 -12.50
N ARG A 893 45.56 -0.55 -12.28
CA ARG A 893 45.99 0.46 -13.25
C ARG A 893 46.32 -0.20 -14.59
N GLN A 894 45.52 0.06 -15.63
CA GLN A 894 45.72 -0.51 -16.96
C GLN A 894 46.56 0.43 -17.84
N GLU A 895 47.52 -0.13 -18.56
CA GLU A 895 48.44 0.55 -19.47
C GLU A 895 48.38 -0.11 -20.86
N SER A 896 48.53 0.72 -21.89
CA SER A 896 48.53 0.25 -23.27
C SER A 896 49.91 -0.27 -23.68
N LEU A 897 49.94 -1.40 -24.41
CA LEU A 897 51.18 -1.91 -25.02
C LEU A 897 51.69 -0.93 -26.06
N SER A 898 53.01 -0.70 -26.12
CA SER A 898 53.60 0.17 -27.13
C SER A 898 53.50 -0.43 -28.54
N PRO A 899 53.53 0.38 -29.62
CA PRO A 899 53.48 -0.13 -30.98
C PRO A 899 54.55 -1.19 -31.30
N ALA A 900 55.75 -1.05 -30.73
CA ALA A 900 56.83 -2.02 -30.90
C ALA A 900 56.53 -3.37 -30.21
N GLU A 901 55.98 -3.34 -28.99
CA GLU A 901 55.60 -4.56 -28.26
C GLU A 901 54.45 -5.28 -28.95
N ARG A 902 53.43 -4.55 -29.44
CA ARG A 902 52.31 -5.13 -30.20
C ARG A 902 52.82 -5.87 -31.45
N ARG A 903 53.71 -5.23 -32.24
CA ARG A 903 54.32 -5.85 -33.43
C ARG A 903 55.07 -7.14 -33.08
N GLN A 904 55.91 -7.12 -32.06
CA GLN A 904 56.65 -8.33 -31.63
C GLN A 904 55.72 -9.47 -31.20
N ILE A 905 54.61 -9.17 -30.53
CA ILE A 905 53.63 -10.18 -30.11
C ILE A 905 52.89 -10.76 -31.32
N VAL A 906 52.46 -9.91 -32.26
CA VAL A 906 51.78 -10.34 -33.49
C VAL A 906 52.70 -11.16 -34.38
N GLU A 907 53.95 -10.74 -34.58
CA GLU A 907 54.97 -11.46 -35.34
C GLU A 907 55.31 -12.83 -34.72
N ASP A 908 55.32 -12.92 -33.39
CA ASP A 908 55.53 -14.18 -32.67
C ASP A 908 54.35 -15.15 -32.89
N LEU A 909 53.11 -14.66 -32.92
CA LEU A 909 51.92 -15.48 -33.13
C LEU A 909 51.72 -15.91 -34.59
N GLN A 910 52.06 -15.04 -35.55
CA GLN A 910 51.81 -15.23 -36.98
C GLN A 910 50.32 -15.54 -37.26
N ASP A 911 50.02 -16.35 -38.27
CA ASP A 911 48.66 -16.74 -38.67
C ASP A 911 48.11 -17.97 -37.91
N ARG A 912 48.64 -18.24 -36.70
CA ARG A 912 48.27 -19.42 -35.90
C ARG A 912 46.95 -19.21 -35.13
N LEU A 913 45.84 -19.23 -35.86
CA LEU A 913 44.50 -18.96 -35.32
C LEU A 913 44.13 -19.78 -34.05
N PRO A 914 44.40 -21.10 -33.95
CA PRO A 914 44.06 -21.87 -32.74
C PRO A 914 44.79 -21.37 -31.48
N GLU A 915 46.05 -20.96 -31.62
CA GLU A 915 46.85 -20.43 -30.50
C GLU A 915 46.37 -19.04 -30.05
N VAL A 916 45.90 -18.22 -31.00
CA VAL A 916 45.27 -16.92 -30.71
C VAL A 916 43.95 -17.12 -29.97
N CYS A 917 43.06 -18.00 -30.47
CA CYS A 917 41.77 -18.29 -29.82
C CYS A 917 41.96 -18.85 -28.39
N GLN A 918 42.86 -19.81 -28.21
CA GLN A 918 43.14 -20.37 -26.89
C GLN A 918 43.73 -19.32 -25.94
N SER A 919 44.56 -18.40 -26.44
CA SER A 919 45.07 -17.26 -25.65
C SER A 919 43.94 -16.32 -25.22
N ILE A 920 42.94 -16.07 -26.07
CA ILE A 920 41.76 -15.27 -25.73
C ILE A 920 40.94 -15.96 -24.63
N ASP A 921 40.70 -17.27 -24.74
CA ASP A 921 39.95 -18.03 -23.71
C ASP A 921 40.66 -18.02 -22.36
N ASN A 922 41.99 -18.16 -22.39
CA ASN A 922 42.81 -18.10 -21.18
C ASN A 922 42.78 -16.68 -20.57
N LEU A 923 42.82 -15.64 -21.39
CA LEU A 923 42.65 -14.25 -20.95
C LEU A 923 41.25 -14.01 -20.38
N ASN A 924 40.18 -14.50 -20.99
CA ASN A 924 38.80 -14.38 -20.48
C ASN A 924 38.66 -15.03 -19.10
N THR A 925 39.30 -16.19 -18.91
CA THR A 925 39.37 -16.85 -17.62
C THR A 925 40.10 -15.96 -16.61
N ALA A 926 41.30 -15.47 -16.94
CA ALA A 926 42.08 -14.61 -16.05
C ALA A 926 41.34 -13.31 -15.70
N LEU A 927 40.70 -12.66 -16.67
CA LEU A 927 39.89 -11.46 -16.47
C LEU A 927 38.73 -11.70 -15.50
N SER A 928 38.10 -12.87 -15.54
CA SER A 928 37.01 -13.24 -14.61
C SER A 928 37.49 -13.31 -13.16
N PHE A 929 38.72 -13.77 -12.91
CA PHE A 929 39.32 -13.77 -11.57
C PHE A 929 39.82 -12.39 -11.15
N LEU A 930 40.47 -11.64 -12.05
CA LEU A 930 40.94 -10.28 -11.78
C LEU A 930 39.77 -9.33 -11.48
N LYS A 931 38.61 -9.53 -12.11
CA LYS A 931 37.36 -8.83 -11.79
C LYS A 931 36.99 -8.97 -10.31
N ALA A 932 37.16 -10.15 -9.73
CA ALA A 932 36.83 -10.39 -8.33
C ALA A 932 37.94 -9.91 -7.39
N LEU A 933 39.19 -10.31 -7.65
CA LEU A 933 40.30 -10.22 -6.71
C LEU A 933 41.18 -8.97 -6.85
N GLY A 934 41.18 -8.31 -8.02
CA GLY A 934 42.20 -7.33 -8.35
C GLY A 934 43.59 -7.96 -8.50
N GLY A 935 44.65 -7.15 -8.39
CA GLY A 935 46.03 -7.63 -8.45
C GLY A 935 47.05 -6.49 -8.54
N GLU A 936 48.31 -6.80 -8.23
CA GLU A 936 49.40 -5.84 -8.34
C GLU A 936 49.72 -5.57 -9.84
N PRO A 937 49.68 -4.31 -10.33
CA PRO A 937 49.82 -4.01 -11.76
C PRO A 937 51.12 -4.54 -12.40
N SER A 938 52.22 -4.56 -11.65
CA SER A 938 53.54 -5.03 -12.07
C SER A 938 53.66 -6.55 -12.20
N PHE A 939 52.74 -7.32 -11.61
CA PHE A 939 52.88 -8.76 -11.51
C PHE A 939 52.80 -9.44 -12.89
N PRO A 940 53.72 -10.36 -13.25
CA PRO A 940 53.72 -10.98 -14.58
C PRO A 940 52.44 -11.77 -14.87
N LEU A 941 51.82 -11.51 -16.02
CA LEU A 941 50.51 -12.08 -16.37
C LEU A 941 50.58 -13.61 -16.56
N HIS A 942 51.68 -14.11 -17.14
CA HIS A 942 51.86 -15.56 -17.30
C HIS A 942 52.00 -16.26 -15.94
N GLN A 943 52.75 -15.66 -15.00
CA GLN A 943 52.91 -16.22 -13.66
C GLN A 943 51.60 -16.21 -12.89
N PHE A 944 50.75 -15.20 -13.10
CA PHE A 944 49.41 -15.17 -12.52
C PHE A 944 48.56 -16.35 -13.02
N MET A 945 48.54 -16.58 -14.34
CA MET A 945 47.79 -17.69 -14.92
C MET A 945 48.32 -19.07 -14.46
N GLU A 946 49.63 -19.25 -14.43
CA GLU A 946 50.27 -20.52 -14.09
C GLU A 946 50.26 -20.79 -12.57
N LEU A 947 50.75 -19.85 -11.77
CA LEU A 947 50.98 -20.05 -10.34
C LEU A 947 49.72 -19.82 -9.52
N THR A 948 48.89 -18.84 -9.89
CA THR A 948 47.68 -18.48 -9.14
C THR A 948 46.46 -19.24 -9.66
N LEU A 949 46.21 -19.21 -10.97
CA LEU A 949 45.04 -19.87 -11.57
C LEU A 949 45.27 -21.35 -11.89
N LYS A 950 46.49 -21.86 -11.70
CA LYS A 950 46.88 -23.27 -11.96
C LYS A 950 46.55 -23.72 -13.39
N MET A 951 46.66 -22.80 -14.36
CA MET A 951 46.41 -23.09 -15.76
C MET A 951 47.59 -23.85 -16.35
N LYS A 952 47.31 -24.97 -17.02
CA LYS A 952 48.34 -25.83 -17.65
C LYS A 952 49.00 -25.17 -18.87
N GLN A 953 48.27 -24.29 -19.54
CA GLN A 953 48.73 -23.48 -20.66
C GLN A 953 48.25 -22.05 -20.44
N THR A 954 49.14 -21.07 -20.64
CA THR A 954 48.87 -19.65 -20.37
C THR A 954 48.63 -18.91 -21.68
N ILE A 955 49.51 -17.98 -22.08
CA ILE A 955 49.42 -17.23 -23.34
C ILE A 955 50.40 -17.86 -24.31
N HIS A 956 49.98 -18.16 -25.54
CA HIS A 956 50.84 -18.90 -26.48
C HIS A 956 52.03 -18.08 -27.02
N SER A 957 51.91 -16.75 -27.05
CA SER A 957 53.02 -15.86 -27.40
C SER A 957 54.10 -15.83 -26.31
N ARG A 958 55.32 -16.24 -26.66
CA ARG A 958 56.51 -16.13 -25.79
C ARG A 958 56.85 -14.68 -25.51
N LYS A 959 56.67 -13.81 -26.51
CA LYS A 959 56.87 -12.35 -26.35
C LYS A 959 55.88 -11.77 -25.36
N ALA A 960 54.60 -12.14 -25.43
CA ALA A 960 53.61 -11.71 -24.44
C ALA A 960 53.92 -12.23 -23.03
N GLN A 961 54.37 -13.48 -22.87
CA GLN A 961 54.76 -14.02 -21.57
C GLN A 961 55.91 -13.25 -20.91
N GLN A 962 56.85 -12.74 -21.70
CA GLN A 962 58.02 -11.99 -21.22
C GLN A 962 57.70 -10.53 -20.90
N MET A 963 56.83 -9.89 -21.69
CA MET A 963 56.62 -8.44 -21.64
C MET A 963 55.32 -8.05 -20.89
N CYS A 964 54.32 -8.92 -20.81
CA CYS A 964 53.02 -8.58 -20.25
C CYS A 964 52.91 -8.83 -18.74
N SER A 965 52.39 -7.82 -18.02
CA SER A 965 52.01 -7.89 -16.60
C SER A 965 50.52 -7.61 -16.45
N LEU A 966 49.96 -7.68 -15.23
CA LEU A 966 48.53 -7.46 -15.00
C LEU A 966 48.04 -6.08 -15.47
N ARG A 967 48.91 -5.06 -15.52
CA ARG A 967 48.60 -3.75 -16.10
C ARG A 967 48.32 -3.80 -17.62
N HIS A 968 48.80 -4.82 -18.33
CA HIS A 968 48.68 -4.92 -19.79
C HIS A 968 47.50 -5.80 -20.24
N VAL A 969 46.71 -6.36 -19.31
CA VAL A 969 45.74 -7.42 -19.64
C VAL A 969 44.62 -6.95 -20.58
N GLN A 970 44.12 -5.71 -20.42
CA GLN A 970 43.14 -5.12 -21.32
C GLN A 970 43.72 -4.94 -22.73
N SER A 971 44.90 -4.31 -22.83
CA SER A 971 45.55 -4.03 -24.12
C SER A 971 45.91 -5.30 -24.87
N LEU A 972 46.38 -6.33 -24.15
CA LEU A 972 46.70 -7.63 -24.73
C LEU A 972 45.45 -8.36 -25.22
N TRP A 973 44.35 -8.33 -24.48
CA TRP A 973 43.09 -8.94 -24.91
C TRP A 973 42.58 -8.31 -26.19
N ILE A 974 42.58 -6.98 -26.29
CA ILE A 974 42.16 -6.25 -27.49
C ILE A 974 43.06 -6.62 -28.67
N LEU A 975 44.37 -6.69 -28.46
CA LEU A 975 45.34 -7.09 -29.49
C LEU A 975 45.07 -8.52 -30.00
N MET A 976 44.78 -9.47 -29.11
CA MET A 976 44.48 -10.86 -29.49
C MET A 976 43.17 -10.96 -30.27
N CYS A 977 42.12 -10.26 -29.83
CA CYS A 977 40.84 -10.19 -30.54
C CYS A 977 40.99 -9.53 -31.92
N HIS A 978 41.76 -8.44 -32.01
CA HIS A 978 42.10 -7.79 -33.28
C HIS A 978 42.88 -8.75 -34.20
N GLN A 979 43.89 -9.45 -33.69
CA GLN A 979 44.66 -10.41 -34.47
C GLN A 979 43.79 -11.57 -34.98
N ARG A 980 42.86 -12.07 -34.16
CA ARG A 980 41.87 -13.07 -34.58
C ARG A 980 41.03 -12.54 -35.74
N ALA A 981 40.48 -11.33 -35.61
CA ALA A 981 39.69 -10.70 -36.67
C ALA A 981 40.50 -10.48 -37.95
N SER A 982 41.77 -10.04 -37.84
CA SER A 982 42.68 -9.85 -38.98
C SER A 982 42.96 -11.16 -39.72
N ILE A 983 43.26 -12.25 -39.00
CA ILE A 983 43.48 -13.57 -39.61
C ILE A 983 42.21 -14.05 -40.31
N LEU A 984 41.05 -13.95 -39.67
CA LEU A 984 39.77 -14.37 -40.26
C LEU A 984 39.44 -13.56 -41.51
N ALA A 985 39.61 -12.23 -41.46
CA ALA A 985 39.39 -11.35 -42.61
C ALA A 985 40.35 -11.66 -43.78
N ALA A 986 41.63 -11.94 -43.50
CA ALA A 986 42.60 -12.32 -44.53
C ALA A 986 42.23 -13.64 -45.23
N HIS A 987 41.58 -14.57 -44.51
CA HIS A 987 41.07 -15.83 -45.05
C HIS A 987 39.64 -15.74 -45.60
N GLN A 988 39.08 -14.52 -45.76
CA GLN A 988 37.71 -14.28 -46.22
C GLN A 988 36.63 -14.95 -45.36
N GLN A 989 36.92 -15.13 -44.06
CA GLN A 989 35.97 -15.62 -43.06
C GLN A 989 35.36 -14.44 -42.28
N ALA A 990 34.25 -14.69 -41.57
CA ALA A 990 33.59 -13.66 -40.76
C ALA A 990 34.51 -13.19 -39.62
N ALA A 991 34.92 -11.92 -39.64
CA ALA A 991 35.83 -11.33 -38.66
C ALA A 991 35.13 -10.83 -37.38
N PHE A 992 33.83 -10.56 -37.47
CA PHE A 992 32.98 -10.04 -36.39
C PHE A 992 31.71 -10.89 -36.27
N ASP A 993 31.15 -10.96 -35.05
CA ASP A 993 29.98 -11.78 -34.72
C ASP A 993 28.64 -11.00 -34.80
N ASN A 994 28.66 -9.67 -34.99
CA ASN A 994 27.48 -8.79 -35.01
C ASN A 994 27.25 -8.19 -36.41
N GLU A 995 26.01 -8.22 -36.92
CA GLU A 995 25.64 -7.71 -38.25
C GLU A 995 25.13 -6.26 -38.24
N GLU A 996 24.75 -5.70 -37.08
CA GLU A 996 24.14 -4.36 -36.99
C GLU A 996 25.10 -3.20 -37.31
N LEU A 997 26.42 -3.42 -37.18
CA LEU A 997 27.47 -2.43 -37.46
C LEU A 997 28.16 -2.64 -38.81
N ARG A 998 27.53 -3.43 -39.70
CA ARG A 998 28.06 -3.89 -40.98
C ARG A 998 27.25 -3.39 -42.18
N GLU A 999 26.65 -2.21 -42.09
CA GLU A 999 25.98 -1.60 -43.24
C GLU A 999 26.99 -1.32 -44.36
N GLU A 1000 26.61 -1.60 -45.61
CA GLU A 1000 27.49 -1.41 -46.76
C GLU A 1000 27.74 0.08 -47.02
N LEU A 1001 28.97 0.43 -47.41
CA LEU A 1001 29.30 1.80 -47.77
C LEU A 1001 28.74 2.13 -49.17
N SER A 1002 28.32 3.37 -49.38
CA SER A 1002 28.09 3.89 -50.72
C SER A 1002 29.40 3.92 -51.52
N VAL A 1003 29.30 3.94 -52.85
CA VAL A 1003 30.47 3.98 -53.74
C VAL A 1003 31.38 5.17 -53.42
N ASP A 1004 30.80 6.34 -53.17
CA ASP A 1004 31.55 7.56 -52.83
C ASP A 1004 32.24 7.43 -51.45
N GLN A 1005 31.53 6.90 -50.44
CA GLN A 1005 32.08 6.65 -49.11
C GLN A 1005 33.26 5.66 -49.15
N GLY A 1006 33.13 4.60 -49.93
CA GLY A 1006 34.19 3.62 -50.15
C GLY A 1006 35.43 4.24 -50.79
N MET A 1007 35.26 5.03 -51.86
CA MET A 1007 36.36 5.71 -52.54
C MET A 1007 37.09 6.72 -51.64
N GLU A 1008 36.35 7.50 -50.84
CA GLU A 1008 36.94 8.44 -49.87
C GLU A 1008 37.77 7.71 -48.81
N LEU A 1009 37.24 6.58 -48.28
CA LEU A 1009 37.93 5.78 -47.28
C LEU A 1009 39.20 5.12 -47.83
N GLU A 1010 39.14 4.57 -49.05
CA GLU A 1010 40.30 3.99 -49.73
C GLU A 1010 41.39 5.03 -50.00
N LYS A 1011 41.00 6.22 -50.46
CA LYS A 1011 41.93 7.34 -50.67
C LYS A 1011 42.65 7.73 -49.38
N MET A 1012 41.92 7.84 -48.27
CA MET A 1012 42.50 8.11 -46.95
C MET A 1012 43.49 7.00 -46.55
N CYS A 1013 43.14 5.72 -46.76
CA CYS A 1013 44.04 4.61 -46.50
C CYS A 1013 45.32 4.69 -47.34
N MET A 1014 45.24 5.14 -48.60
CA MET A 1014 46.41 5.32 -49.47
C MET A 1014 47.37 6.41 -48.99
N GLU A 1015 46.86 7.50 -48.41
CA GLU A 1015 47.67 8.63 -47.94
C GLU A 1015 48.38 8.34 -46.59
N LEU A 1016 47.85 7.44 -45.77
CA LEU A 1016 48.45 7.07 -44.48
C LEU A 1016 49.69 6.16 -44.61
N SER A 1017 50.67 6.30 -43.73
CA SER A 1017 51.76 5.32 -43.61
C SER A 1017 51.23 3.98 -43.08
N ILE A 1018 51.95 2.87 -43.34
CA ILE A 1018 51.60 1.54 -42.80
C ILE A 1018 51.41 1.59 -41.29
N GLU A 1019 52.35 2.24 -40.58
CA GLU A 1019 52.30 2.34 -39.12
C GLU A 1019 51.08 3.11 -38.62
N ARG A 1020 50.67 4.18 -39.32
CA ARG A 1020 49.47 4.95 -38.97
C ARG A 1020 48.18 4.18 -39.26
N LEU A 1021 48.14 3.45 -40.36
CA LEU A 1021 46.99 2.63 -40.74
C LEU A 1021 46.79 1.45 -39.77
N GLU A 1022 47.88 0.83 -39.30
CA GLU A 1022 47.85 -0.20 -38.24
C GLU A 1022 47.26 0.34 -36.93
N LEU A 1023 47.69 1.54 -36.51
CA LEU A 1023 47.17 2.18 -35.30
C LEU A 1023 45.70 2.57 -35.45
N LEU A 1024 45.31 3.10 -36.62
CA LEU A 1024 43.91 3.43 -36.92
C LEU A 1024 43.02 2.19 -36.89
N LEU A 1025 43.46 1.07 -37.47
CA LEU A 1025 42.71 -0.19 -37.45
C LEU A 1025 42.48 -0.72 -36.04
N LEU A 1026 43.50 -0.64 -35.17
CA LEU A 1026 43.37 -1.06 -33.79
C LEU A 1026 42.45 -0.13 -32.99
N GLN A 1027 42.52 1.18 -33.23
CA GLN A 1027 41.62 2.16 -32.61
C GLN A 1027 40.18 1.98 -33.07
N LEU A 1028 39.97 1.72 -34.35
CA LEU A 1028 38.65 1.40 -34.90
C LEU A 1028 38.10 0.10 -34.30
N PHE A 1029 38.95 -0.93 -34.14
CA PHE A 1029 38.56 -2.18 -33.49
C PHE A 1029 38.23 -2.02 -32.00
N GLU A 1030 39.02 -1.25 -31.26
CA GLU A 1030 38.76 -0.92 -29.85
C GLU A 1030 37.43 -0.17 -29.69
N CYS A 1031 37.16 0.81 -30.56
CA CYS A 1031 35.86 1.50 -30.61
C CYS A 1031 34.70 0.55 -30.94
N ILE A 1032 34.85 -0.33 -31.92
CA ILE A 1032 33.84 -1.34 -32.26
C ILE A 1032 33.53 -2.21 -31.04
N MET A 1033 34.56 -2.74 -30.38
CA MET A 1033 34.38 -3.72 -29.30
C MET A 1033 33.95 -3.11 -27.96
N LEU A 1034 34.38 -1.89 -27.64
CA LEU A 1034 34.21 -1.30 -26.31
C LEU A 1034 33.26 -0.11 -26.25
N ARG A 1035 32.83 0.45 -27.39
CA ARG A 1035 31.89 1.59 -27.44
C ARG A 1035 30.68 1.36 -28.33
N LEU A 1036 30.83 0.71 -29.49
CA LEU A 1036 29.74 0.53 -30.47
C LEU A 1036 28.99 -0.79 -30.32
N SER A 1037 29.67 -1.88 -29.96
CA SER A 1037 29.04 -3.20 -29.74
C SER A 1037 28.41 -3.32 -28.35
N GLU A 1038 28.27 -2.22 -27.61
CA GLU A 1038 27.52 -2.18 -26.37
C GLU A 1038 26.02 -2.15 -26.70
N PRO A 1039 25.20 -3.03 -26.12
CA PRO A 1039 23.76 -2.85 -26.20
C PRO A 1039 23.42 -1.50 -25.57
N PRO A 1040 22.64 -0.63 -26.24
CA PRO A 1040 22.34 0.70 -25.72
C PRO A 1040 21.66 0.57 -24.36
N ASP A 1041 22.19 1.25 -23.34
CA ASP A 1041 21.44 1.50 -22.12
C ASP A 1041 20.27 2.44 -22.51
N GLN A 1042 19.07 1.87 -22.59
CA GLN A 1042 17.90 2.50 -23.24
C GLN A 1042 17.41 3.80 -22.57
N ASP A 1043 17.97 4.20 -21.42
CA ASP A 1043 17.55 5.39 -20.67
C ASP A 1043 17.99 6.72 -21.33
N ASP A 1044 19.02 6.71 -22.21
CA ASP A 1044 19.54 7.95 -22.82
C ASP A 1044 19.09 8.17 -24.29
N GLY A 1045 18.26 7.29 -24.86
CA GLY A 1045 17.77 7.41 -26.25
C GLY A 1045 18.88 7.51 -27.31
N THR A 1046 20.12 7.20 -26.95
CA THR A 1046 21.29 7.29 -27.80
C THR A 1046 21.44 6.01 -28.60
N GLN A 1047 21.48 6.12 -29.92
CA GLN A 1047 21.68 5.02 -30.86
C GLN A 1047 23.14 5.02 -31.33
N PRO A 1048 24.02 4.17 -30.77
CA PRO A 1048 25.45 4.15 -31.10
C PRO A 1048 25.72 3.98 -32.60
N GLU A 1049 24.83 3.30 -33.32
CA GLU A 1049 24.87 3.09 -34.76
C GLU A 1049 24.74 4.39 -35.58
N THR A 1050 24.16 5.45 -35.00
CA THR A 1050 23.97 6.76 -35.66
C THR A 1050 25.12 7.74 -35.40
N PHE A 1051 26.02 7.43 -34.45
CA PHE A 1051 27.11 8.33 -34.10
C PHE A 1051 28.10 8.48 -35.26
N LYS A 1052 28.57 9.71 -35.49
CA LYS A 1052 29.61 9.97 -36.50
C LYS A 1052 30.90 9.26 -36.09
N LEU A 1053 31.35 8.36 -36.96
CA LEU A 1053 32.47 7.45 -36.66
C LEU A 1053 33.76 8.23 -36.39
N ARG A 1054 34.00 9.31 -37.14
CA ARG A 1054 35.14 10.21 -36.94
C ARG A 1054 35.15 10.83 -35.54
N ASP A 1055 34.01 11.32 -35.09
CA ASP A 1055 33.91 12.03 -33.81
C ASP A 1055 34.09 11.05 -32.64
N LEU A 1056 33.59 9.82 -32.79
CA LEU A 1056 33.80 8.73 -31.84
C LEU A 1056 35.29 8.35 -31.72
N LEU A 1057 35.98 8.20 -32.87
CA LEU A 1057 37.42 7.91 -32.90
C LEU A 1057 38.24 9.03 -32.26
N ARG A 1058 37.88 10.30 -32.54
CA ARG A 1058 38.51 11.47 -31.91
C ARG A 1058 38.33 11.46 -30.40
N SER A 1059 37.11 11.24 -29.93
CA SER A 1059 36.82 11.10 -28.51
C SER A 1059 37.62 9.98 -27.85
N ASN A 1060 37.83 8.85 -28.53
CA ASN A 1060 38.62 7.74 -28.00
C ASN A 1060 40.13 8.05 -27.91
N LEU A 1061 40.67 8.84 -28.83
CA LEU A 1061 42.06 9.30 -28.76
C LEU A 1061 42.27 10.36 -27.68
N GLU A 1062 41.36 11.32 -27.56
CA GLU A 1062 41.45 12.41 -26.58
C GLU A 1062 41.20 11.92 -25.14
N ASN A 1063 40.35 10.91 -24.98
CA ASN A 1063 40.00 10.30 -23.69
C ASN A 1063 40.22 8.78 -23.75
N PRO A 1064 41.48 8.31 -23.71
CA PRO A 1064 41.79 6.90 -23.82
C PRO A 1064 41.29 6.10 -22.62
N LEU A 1065 40.84 4.87 -22.86
CA LEU A 1065 40.35 3.94 -21.83
C LEU A 1065 41.48 3.34 -20.97
N TYR A 1066 42.61 4.02 -20.81
CA TYR A 1066 43.80 3.57 -20.08
C TYR A 1066 44.19 4.59 -19.00
N SER A 1067 44.84 4.12 -17.94
CA SER A 1067 45.28 4.98 -16.83
C SER A 1067 46.52 5.82 -17.16
N VAL A 1068 47.13 5.58 -18.32
CA VAL A 1068 48.25 6.33 -18.87
C VAL A 1068 47.96 6.53 -20.35
N GLU A 1069 48.20 7.75 -20.84
CA GLU A 1069 48.05 8.08 -22.24
C GLU A 1069 48.89 7.13 -23.13
N PRO A 1070 48.29 6.49 -24.16
CA PRO A 1070 49.01 5.59 -25.04
C PRO A 1070 50.25 6.24 -25.66
N VAL A 1071 51.30 5.45 -25.88
CA VAL A 1071 52.61 5.95 -26.37
C VAL A 1071 52.46 6.64 -27.71
N GLU A 1072 51.64 6.08 -28.60
CA GLU A 1072 51.35 6.59 -29.94
C GLU A 1072 50.67 7.96 -29.96
N VAL A 1073 49.87 8.28 -28.93
CA VAL A 1073 49.24 9.59 -28.78
C VAL A 1073 50.28 10.58 -28.25
N ARG A 1074 51.02 10.20 -27.19
CA ARG A 1074 52.11 11.01 -26.62
C ARG A 1074 53.22 11.34 -27.63
N SER A 1075 53.52 10.43 -28.54
CA SER A 1075 54.57 10.62 -29.56
C SER A 1075 54.07 11.32 -30.83
N GLY A 1076 52.79 11.68 -30.91
CA GLY A 1076 52.19 12.29 -32.10
C GLY A 1076 52.14 11.39 -33.33
N LEU A 1077 52.23 10.06 -33.15
CA LEU A 1077 52.16 9.10 -34.26
C LEU A 1077 50.75 9.04 -34.87
N LEU A 1078 49.73 9.18 -34.02
CA LEU A 1078 48.31 9.31 -34.39
C LEU A 1078 47.68 10.42 -33.55
N THR A 1079 47.13 11.46 -34.19
CA THR A 1079 46.53 12.64 -33.52
C THR A 1079 45.06 12.81 -33.90
N ALA A 1080 44.31 13.64 -33.16
CA ALA A 1080 42.93 14.01 -33.51
C ALA A 1080 42.82 14.64 -34.92
N ASP A 1081 43.83 15.41 -35.33
CA ASP A 1081 43.94 15.99 -36.68
C ASP A 1081 44.19 14.89 -37.74
N SER A 1082 44.90 13.81 -37.37
CA SER A 1082 45.11 12.66 -38.26
C SER A 1082 43.80 11.95 -38.60
N LEU A 1083 42.74 12.16 -37.82
CA LEU A 1083 41.40 11.62 -38.06
C LEU A 1083 40.51 12.54 -38.90
N ASP A 1084 40.93 13.77 -39.25
CA ASP A 1084 40.14 14.65 -40.13
C ASP A 1084 39.94 14.07 -41.53
N ALA A 1085 40.84 13.18 -41.96
CA ALA A 1085 40.75 12.45 -43.20
C ALA A 1085 39.69 11.32 -43.18
N VAL A 1086 39.15 10.94 -42.01
CA VAL A 1086 38.05 9.97 -41.92
C VAL A 1086 36.77 10.62 -42.45
N PRO A 1087 36.06 9.99 -43.42
CA PRO A 1087 34.89 10.61 -44.03
C PRO A 1087 33.80 10.95 -43.00
N GLN A 1088 33.30 12.19 -43.05
CA GLN A 1088 32.28 12.69 -42.10
C GLN A 1088 30.92 11.99 -42.25
N SER A 1089 30.69 11.41 -43.42
CA SER A 1089 29.49 10.69 -43.77
C SER A 1089 29.40 9.31 -43.11
N LEU A 1090 30.51 8.80 -42.54
CA LEU A 1090 30.51 7.51 -41.85
C LEU A 1090 29.90 7.61 -40.45
N GLU A 1091 29.15 6.57 -40.12
CA GLU A 1091 28.40 6.41 -38.86
C GLU A 1091 28.79 5.08 -38.20
N GLY A 1092 28.41 4.88 -36.94
CA GLY A 1092 28.66 3.65 -36.19
C GLY A 1092 28.21 2.39 -36.93
N ARG A 1093 27.06 2.45 -37.62
CA ARG A 1093 26.53 1.38 -38.48
C ARG A 1093 27.47 0.92 -39.61
N HIS A 1094 28.44 1.76 -39.99
CA HIS A 1094 29.40 1.50 -41.06
C HIS A 1094 30.75 1.00 -40.52
N ALA A 1095 30.94 0.94 -39.20
CA ALA A 1095 32.25 0.78 -38.57
C ALA A 1095 32.96 -0.54 -38.93
N MET A 1096 32.23 -1.66 -39.00
CA MET A 1096 32.82 -2.95 -39.35
C MET A 1096 33.22 -3.00 -40.82
N THR A 1097 32.39 -2.46 -41.71
CA THR A 1097 32.68 -2.35 -43.14
C THR A 1097 33.90 -1.46 -43.39
N ALA A 1098 33.99 -0.32 -42.69
CA ALA A 1098 35.16 0.55 -42.74
C ALA A 1098 36.43 -0.15 -42.26
N TRP A 1099 36.35 -0.95 -41.18
CA TRP A 1099 37.48 -1.72 -40.68
C TRP A 1099 37.97 -2.75 -41.70
N LEU A 1100 37.06 -3.48 -42.35
CA LEU A 1100 37.41 -4.48 -43.38
C LEU A 1100 38.13 -3.84 -44.58
N ILE A 1101 37.67 -2.67 -45.04
CA ILE A 1101 38.31 -1.94 -46.15
C ILE A 1101 39.70 -1.45 -45.75
N CYS A 1102 39.84 -0.82 -44.58
CA CYS A 1102 41.13 -0.39 -44.05
C CYS A 1102 42.12 -1.57 -43.92
N HIS A 1103 41.63 -2.74 -43.49
CA HIS A 1103 42.42 -3.95 -43.35
C HIS A 1103 42.90 -4.49 -44.70
N ALA A 1104 42.01 -4.55 -45.71
CA ALA A 1104 42.36 -4.95 -47.06
C ALA A 1104 43.44 -4.04 -47.68
N GLN A 1105 43.31 -2.72 -47.48
CA GLN A 1105 44.29 -1.74 -47.95
C GLN A 1105 45.65 -1.88 -47.24
N LEU A 1106 45.65 -2.19 -45.93
CA LEU A 1106 46.88 -2.48 -45.19
C LEU A 1106 47.61 -3.72 -45.75
N LEU A 1107 46.89 -4.80 -46.04
CA LEU A 1107 47.45 -6.01 -46.63
C LEU A 1107 48.06 -5.73 -48.01
N HIS A 1108 47.34 -4.98 -48.86
CA HIS A 1108 47.81 -4.58 -50.18
C HIS A 1108 49.11 -3.75 -50.09
N LYS A 1109 49.18 -2.78 -49.16
CA LYS A 1109 50.40 -1.98 -48.93
C LYS A 1109 51.58 -2.82 -48.47
N ARG A 1110 51.36 -3.78 -47.57
CA ARG A 1110 52.41 -4.70 -47.10
C ARG A 1110 52.92 -5.61 -48.22
N GLN A 1111 52.06 -6.04 -49.14
CA GLN A 1111 52.44 -6.84 -50.31
C GLN A 1111 53.24 -6.04 -51.36
N GLN A 1112 53.08 -4.71 -51.42
CA GLN A 1112 53.84 -3.85 -52.35
C GLN A 1112 55.24 -3.48 -51.85
N LEU A 1113 55.50 -3.62 -50.54
CA LEU A 1113 56.76 -3.25 -49.88
C LEU A 1113 57.66 -4.45 -49.56
N GLY A 1114 57.09 -5.67 -49.52
CA GLY A 1114 57.83 -6.94 -49.48
C GLY A 1114 58.14 -7.45 -50.88
#